data_AF-A0A7K4CR25-F1
#
_entry.id   AF-A0A7K4CR25-F1
#
_cell.length_a   1.000
_cell.length_b   1.000
_cell.length_c   1.000
_cell.angle_alpha   90.00
_cell.angle_beta   90.00
_cell.angle_gamma   90.00
#
_symmetry.space_group_name_H-M   'P 1'
#
loop_
_entity.id
_entity.type
_entity.pdbx_description
1 polymer ?
#
loop_
_entity_poly.entity_id
_entity_poly.type
_entity_poly.pdbx_seq_one_letter_code
_entity_poly.pdbx_strand_id
1 'polypeptide(L)'
;MSKTRMPMDHRSSLIEFYKRFVQFKQGHPETWVEEAQRFFETEARRKWRRYPAFCKAIKHAFRGIPAFHEHGIVEGADPSVTAFFLQDFFPFLQRWFHLTTGIAPSSVTLRDARIVYPGEVIYQCQLLVPAAMLKVMDELVFDFGELARPLHVRSMIHYALSKLVSSLNPIFKTCAGSGWQIIQITNLLDIALDGMRVTVLLSFNSYSARAFQAAYFDGHLLDFIEDTLGMALQPPVKKQLVQAQDSYQKLARECFIACKKDVLGTIKHVEARAIITGRITPFYELLATLISKLDLGITPVQQLLREFNEMNGFSEQDSIVWGYLFDLVVTQALLYETFQSNIAIFKERASQVFMIVLQYFLIDLGRDVLSDKIYRGEELHEKIRSLVEAVKSNDEHGDGGEKGGAGSGAGSGGAASERFDAFTFQFQQFLVNHFKIQDMEHYDTFIKCLLGRPVEHVTRRFFTSFLKTSHLQVMAHLDKLNENLPAKRRLTYPGLVTRISEFLQFCLRRVFLKGDLAAASRQFKDPANRFSEDNIANAMFEILVYRELPFHENQWMATMAVEFRNRMDLAMLADVNERIKAISPGILGNYVIHDQALKPTTTLLHEWFFTDIIVPLHAYHQFIQRDVSGKHLDWNSFVVVVMRFFKEHARDCMPDARVAQDLARITGTLLDWHES
;
A
#
# COMPACT_ATOMS: atom_id res chain seq x y z
N MET A 1 -11.89 30.65 -50.58
CA MET A 1 -10.63 30.18 -49.96
C MET A 1 -10.94 29.57 -48.60
N SER A 2 -11.22 28.27 -48.56
CA SER A 2 -11.32 27.53 -47.30
C SER A 2 -9.91 27.35 -46.73
N LYS A 3 -9.66 27.88 -45.54
CA LYS A 3 -8.45 27.54 -44.77
C LYS A 3 -8.62 26.11 -44.29
N THR A 4 -8.15 25.15 -45.07
CA THR A 4 -7.92 23.78 -44.63
C THR A 4 -6.90 23.85 -43.50
N ARG A 5 -7.38 23.81 -42.25
CA ARG A 5 -6.51 23.63 -41.09
C ARG A 5 -5.81 22.30 -41.30
N MET A 6 -4.48 22.34 -41.43
CA MET A 6 -3.67 21.13 -41.39
C MET A 6 -4.04 20.31 -40.15
N PRO A 7 -4.16 18.98 -40.26
CA PRO A 7 -4.35 18.13 -39.10
C PRO A 7 -3.18 18.41 -38.14
N MET A 8 -3.51 18.77 -36.89
CA MET A 8 -2.48 18.93 -35.86
C MET A 8 -1.69 17.63 -35.82
N ASP A 9 -0.36 17.72 -35.96
CA ASP A 9 0.51 16.58 -35.77
C ASP A 9 0.30 16.03 -34.34
N HIS A 10 -0.36 14.87 -34.25
CA HIS A 10 -0.81 14.25 -33.01
C HIS A 10 0.36 13.85 -32.10
N ARG A 11 1.59 13.75 -32.65
CA ARG A 11 2.82 13.55 -31.88
C ARG A 11 3.14 14.73 -30.95
N SER A 12 2.62 15.91 -31.26
CA SER A 12 2.86 17.13 -30.47
C SER A 12 2.08 17.19 -29.16
N SER A 13 0.90 16.55 -29.02
CA SER A 13 0.01 16.86 -27.89
C SER A 13 0.40 16.25 -26.54
N LEU A 14 0.94 15.01 -26.48
CA LEU A 14 1.41 14.44 -25.21
C LEU A 14 2.70 15.09 -24.76
N ILE A 15 3.63 15.25 -25.71
CA ILE A 15 4.93 15.85 -25.46
C ILE A 15 4.73 17.28 -24.98
N GLU A 16 3.85 18.04 -25.62
CA GLU A 16 3.47 19.38 -25.19
C GLU A 16 2.76 19.38 -23.82
N PHE A 17 1.91 18.40 -23.56
CA PHE A 17 1.29 18.24 -22.23
C PHE A 17 2.36 18.01 -21.15
N TYR A 18 3.29 17.06 -21.35
CA TYR A 18 4.37 16.80 -20.40
C TYR A 18 5.35 17.96 -20.30
N LYS A 19 5.69 18.65 -21.40
CA LYS A 19 6.50 19.86 -21.36
C LYS A 19 5.86 20.92 -20.47
N ARG A 20 4.57 21.17 -20.61
CA ARG A 20 3.84 22.09 -19.72
C ARG A 20 3.78 21.60 -18.28
N PHE A 21 3.57 20.30 -18.06
CA PHE A 21 3.55 19.73 -16.72
C PHE A 21 4.93 19.82 -16.05
N VAL A 22 6.01 19.63 -16.80
CA VAL A 22 7.37 19.79 -16.30
C VAL A 22 7.70 21.25 -16.06
N GLN A 23 7.34 22.16 -16.95
CA GLN A 23 7.48 23.61 -16.72
C GLN A 23 6.71 24.05 -15.46
N PHE A 24 5.50 23.52 -15.27
CA PHE A 24 4.74 23.70 -14.04
C PHE A 24 5.50 23.13 -12.82
N LYS A 25 5.97 21.89 -12.86
CA LYS A 25 6.74 21.29 -11.75
C LYS A 25 8.00 22.11 -11.42
N GLN A 26 8.72 22.58 -12.44
CA GLN A 26 9.91 23.42 -12.29
C GLN A 26 9.59 24.77 -11.65
N GLY A 27 8.43 25.36 -11.96
CA GLY A 27 7.95 26.57 -11.29
C GLY A 27 7.42 26.36 -9.86
N HIS A 28 7.18 25.10 -9.46
CA HIS A 28 6.60 24.73 -8.17
C HIS A 28 7.40 23.60 -7.49
N PRO A 29 8.71 23.76 -7.30
CA PRO A 29 9.64 22.68 -6.96
C PRO A 29 9.27 21.91 -5.68
N GLU A 30 8.78 22.63 -4.68
CA GLU A 30 8.44 22.08 -3.35
C GLU A 30 6.93 21.82 -3.21
N THR A 31 6.09 22.49 -4.00
CA THR A 31 4.62 22.46 -3.89
C THR A 31 3.91 21.75 -5.05
N TRP A 32 4.62 21.27 -6.07
CA TRP A 32 4.00 20.76 -7.30
C TRP A 32 3.03 19.60 -7.06
N VAL A 33 3.26 18.75 -6.06
CA VAL A 33 2.35 17.64 -5.75
C VAL A 33 0.97 18.16 -5.31
N GLU A 34 0.96 19.28 -4.58
CA GLU A 34 -0.23 19.95 -4.08
C GLU A 34 -0.93 20.73 -5.19
N GLU A 35 -0.15 21.42 -6.00
CA GLU A 35 -0.66 22.30 -7.04
C GLU A 35 -1.01 21.55 -8.34
N ALA A 36 -0.46 20.35 -8.56
CA ALA A 36 -0.69 19.57 -9.76
C ALA A 36 -2.17 19.39 -10.03
N GLN A 37 -2.97 19.09 -9.01
CA GLN A 37 -4.41 18.93 -9.20
C GLN A 37 -5.07 20.18 -9.80
N ARG A 38 -4.68 21.39 -9.37
CA ARG A 38 -5.15 22.64 -9.96
C ARG A 38 -4.66 22.80 -11.41
N PHE A 39 -3.42 22.42 -11.71
CA PHE A 39 -2.92 22.39 -13.09
C PHE A 39 -3.78 21.48 -13.98
N PHE A 40 -4.05 20.25 -13.54
CA PHE A 40 -4.88 19.28 -14.28
C PHE A 40 -6.32 19.75 -14.43
N GLU A 41 -6.93 20.31 -13.38
CA GLU A 41 -8.27 20.91 -13.44
C GLU A 41 -8.30 22.12 -14.39
N THR A 42 -7.25 22.93 -14.42
CA THR A 42 -7.14 24.10 -15.31
C THR A 42 -6.97 23.67 -16.77
N GLU A 43 -6.09 22.70 -17.05
CA GLU A 43 -5.95 22.11 -18.38
C GLU A 43 -7.25 21.46 -18.84
N ALA A 44 -7.93 20.75 -17.94
CA ALA A 44 -9.23 20.14 -18.21
C ALA A 44 -10.27 21.21 -18.56
N ARG A 45 -10.42 22.26 -17.74
CA ARG A 45 -11.33 23.40 -17.99
C ARG A 45 -10.99 24.14 -19.29
N ARG A 46 -9.69 24.34 -19.58
CA ARG A 46 -9.21 25.01 -20.80
C ARG A 46 -9.61 24.22 -22.05
N LYS A 47 -9.46 22.90 -22.02
CA LYS A 47 -9.89 22.01 -23.11
C LYS A 47 -11.42 21.94 -23.18
N TRP A 48 -12.12 21.83 -22.05
CA TRP A 48 -13.59 21.82 -21.96
C TRP A 48 -14.23 23.05 -22.61
N ARG A 49 -13.68 24.25 -22.37
CA ARG A 49 -14.14 25.51 -22.99
C ARG A 49 -13.97 25.54 -24.51
N ARG A 50 -13.03 24.77 -25.07
CA ARG A 50 -12.76 24.72 -26.51
C ARG A 50 -13.70 23.77 -27.28
N TYR A 51 -14.54 22.96 -26.61
CA TYR A 51 -15.41 21.97 -27.26
C TYR A 51 -16.88 22.05 -26.79
N PRO A 52 -17.59 23.18 -26.98
CA PRO A 52 -18.95 23.38 -26.47
C PRO A 52 -20.00 22.41 -27.03
N ALA A 53 -19.84 21.95 -28.28
CA ALA A 53 -20.74 20.95 -28.88
C ALA A 53 -20.65 19.59 -28.17
N PHE A 54 -19.44 19.20 -27.79
CA PHE A 54 -19.17 17.99 -27.02
C PHE A 54 -19.80 18.07 -25.62
N CYS A 55 -19.66 19.22 -24.94
CA CYS A 55 -20.31 19.48 -23.65
C CYS A 55 -21.83 19.40 -23.73
N LYS A 56 -22.43 19.91 -24.81
CA LYS A 56 -23.88 19.89 -25.02
C LYS A 56 -24.38 18.46 -25.24
N ALA A 57 -23.66 17.64 -26.00
CA ALA A 57 -24.00 16.23 -26.21
C ALA A 57 -23.97 15.41 -24.91
N ILE A 58 -22.95 15.62 -24.07
CA ILE A 58 -22.83 14.94 -22.77
C ILE A 58 -23.95 15.36 -21.82
N LYS A 59 -24.20 16.66 -21.67
CA LYS A 59 -25.31 17.15 -20.83
C LYS A 59 -26.65 16.62 -21.31
N HIS A 60 -26.85 16.49 -22.62
CA HIS A 60 -28.07 15.92 -23.19
C HIS A 60 -28.18 14.43 -22.90
N ALA A 61 -27.09 13.66 -23.03
CA ALA A 61 -27.06 12.24 -22.69
C ALA A 61 -27.40 12.01 -21.21
N PHE A 62 -26.75 12.70 -20.29
CA PHE A 62 -27.04 12.54 -18.84
C PHE A 62 -28.46 12.97 -18.44
N ARG A 63 -28.99 14.05 -19.01
CA ARG A 63 -30.38 14.52 -18.73
C ARG A 63 -31.45 13.59 -19.32
N GLY A 64 -31.11 12.81 -20.33
CA GLY A 64 -32.03 11.92 -21.04
C GLY A 64 -32.16 10.53 -20.43
N ILE A 65 -31.50 10.24 -19.30
CA ILE A 65 -31.45 8.89 -18.70
C ILE A 65 -32.23 8.89 -17.38
N PRO A 66 -33.48 8.40 -17.37
CA PRO A 66 -34.32 8.35 -16.17
C PRO A 66 -33.69 7.57 -14.99
N ALA A 67 -32.81 6.60 -15.28
CA ALA A 67 -32.14 5.76 -14.30
C ALA A 67 -31.21 6.52 -13.34
N PHE A 68 -30.77 7.74 -13.69
CA PHE A 68 -29.96 8.59 -12.78
C PHE A 68 -30.82 9.49 -11.87
N HIS A 69 -32.11 9.67 -12.19
CA HIS A 69 -32.95 10.66 -11.54
C HIS A 69 -33.87 10.11 -10.44
N GLU A 70 -34.37 8.87 -10.56
CA GLU A 70 -35.50 8.46 -9.69
C GLU A 70 -35.28 7.19 -8.86
N HIS A 71 -34.53 6.18 -9.32
CA HIS A 71 -34.41 4.91 -8.59
C HIS A 71 -32.97 4.36 -8.66
N GLY A 72 -32.27 4.36 -7.52
CA GLY A 72 -30.99 3.67 -7.38
C GLY A 72 -31.07 2.23 -7.91
N ILE A 73 -29.96 1.75 -8.48
CA ILE A 73 -29.85 0.45 -9.17
C ILE A 73 -30.49 -0.65 -8.31
N VAL A 74 -31.65 -1.18 -8.70
CA VAL A 74 -32.32 -2.27 -7.97
C VAL A 74 -31.62 -3.58 -8.32
N GLU A 75 -31.35 -4.44 -7.33
CA GLU A 75 -30.77 -5.76 -7.55
C GLU A 75 -31.61 -6.54 -8.58
N GLY A 76 -31.02 -6.85 -9.73
CA GLY A 76 -31.62 -7.73 -10.75
C GLY A 76 -32.09 -7.09 -12.06
N ALA A 77 -31.98 -5.76 -12.29
CA ALA A 77 -32.30 -5.11 -13.58
C ALA A 77 -31.49 -3.81 -13.74
N ASP A 78 -31.05 -3.29 -14.90
CA ASP A 78 -31.17 -3.62 -16.34
C ASP A 78 -30.00 -2.88 -17.07
N PRO A 79 -29.72 -3.05 -18.37
CA PRO A 79 -28.50 -2.60 -19.06
C PRO A 79 -28.30 -1.07 -19.13
N SER A 80 -29.04 -0.21 -18.43
CA SER A 80 -29.01 1.25 -18.60
C SER A 80 -27.76 1.95 -18.09
N VAL A 81 -27.20 1.58 -16.92
CA VAL A 81 -25.95 2.18 -16.40
C VAL A 81 -24.73 1.62 -17.13
N THR A 82 -24.74 0.32 -17.40
CA THR A 82 -23.68 -0.34 -18.17
C THR A 82 -23.71 0.11 -19.63
N ALA A 83 -24.88 0.23 -20.27
CA ALA A 83 -25.01 0.78 -21.62
C ALA A 83 -24.65 2.26 -21.64
N PHE A 84 -25.10 3.07 -20.68
CA PHE A 84 -24.66 4.45 -20.58
C PHE A 84 -23.14 4.56 -20.49
N PHE A 85 -22.53 3.75 -19.62
CA PHE A 85 -21.08 3.76 -19.50
C PHE A 85 -20.42 3.28 -20.79
N LEU A 86 -20.82 2.14 -21.34
CA LEU A 86 -20.20 1.53 -22.52
C LEU A 86 -20.44 2.32 -23.81
N GLN A 87 -21.63 2.90 -23.99
CA GLN A 87 -22.08 3.53 -25.23
C GLN A 87 -21.85 5.04 -25.23
N ASP A 88 -21.96 5.71 -24.07
CA ASP A 88 -21.87 7.17 -23.98
C ASP A 88 -20.61 7.65 -23.25
N PHE A 89 -20.37 7.18 -22.01
CA PHE A 89 -19.29 7.71 -21.18
C PHE A 89 -17.91 7.17 -21.53
N PHE A 90 -17.78 5.89 -21.87
CA PHE A 90 -16.51 5.25 -22.18
C PHE A 90 -15.94 5.79 -23.51
N PRO A 91 -16.71 5.93 -24.60
CA PRO A 91 -16.22 6.63 -25.79
C PRO A 91 -15.84 8.09 -25.51
N PHE A 92 -16.55 8.75 -24.59
CA PHE A 92 -16.16 10.05 -24.07
C PHE A 92 -14.79 10.01 -23.37
N LEU A 93 -14.58 9.04 -22.47
CA LEU A 93 -13.33 8.83 -21.75
C LEU A 93 -12.16 8.60 -22.72
N GLN A 94 -12.36 7.71 -23.70
CA GLN A 94 -11.37 7.43 -24.76
C GLN A 94 -11.02 8.71 -25.55
N ARG A 95 -12.03 9.50 -25.96
CA ARG A 95 -11.82 10.79 -26.65
C ARG A 95 -11.15 11.82 -25.74
N TRP A 96 -11.49 11.85 -24.46
CA TRP A 96 -10.88 12.75 -23.49
C TRP A 96 -9.39 12.46 -23.33
N PHE A 97 -9.03 11.19 -23.11
CA PHE A 97 -7.63 10.76 -23.08
C PHE A 97 -6.93 11.14 -24.38
N HIS A 98 -7.54 10.90 -25.53
CA HIS A 98 -6.95 11.30 -26.81
C HIS A 98 -6.72 12.81 -26.95
N LEU A 99 -7.69 13.65 -26.56
CA LEU A 99 -7.58 15.11 -26.67
C LEU A 99 -6.57 15.74 -25.70
N THR A 100 -6.36 15.10 -24.55
CA THR A 100 -5.48 15.58 -23.49
C THR A 100 -4.07 15.02 -23.62
N THR A 101 -3.96 13.75 -24.00
CA THR A 101 -2.70 13.01 -24.02
C THR A 101 -2.25 12.57 -25.41
N GLY A 102 -3.04 12.76 -26.47
CA GLY A 102 -2.71 12.21 -27.80
C GLY A 102 -2.76 10.70 -27.92
N ILE A 103 -2.97 9.94 -26.82
CA ILE A 103 -3.11 8.49 -26.84
C ILE A 103 -4.32 8.12 -27.72
N ALA A 104 -4.17 7.13 -28.59
CA ALA A 104 -5.27 6.74 -29.48
C ALA A 104 -6.47 6.26 -28.65
N PRO A 105 -7.72 6.60 -29.04
CA PRO A 105 -8.92 6.12 -28.33
C PRO A 105 -8.94 4.59 -28.17
N SER A 106 -8.45 3.86 -29.18
CA SER A 106 -8.33 2.40 -29.18
C SER A 106 -7.33 1.85 -28.16
N SER A 107 -6.42 2.68 -27.66
CA SER A 107 -5.47 2.30 -26.61
C SER A 107 -6.08 2.39 -25.21
N VAL A 108 -7.29 2.93 -25.06
CA VAL A 108 -8.08 2.89 -23.83
C VAL A 108 -9.14 1.80 -24.00
N THR A 109 -9.08 0.75 -23.20
CA THR A 109 -9.99 -0.40 -23.25
C THR A 109 -10.68 -0.60 -21.92
N LEU A 110 -11.92 -1.09 -21.92
CA LEU A 110 -12.59 -1.55 -20.72
C LEU A 110 -12.43 -3.07 -20.64
N ARG A 111 -12.00 -3.56 -19.48
CA ARG A 111 -11.72 -4.99 -19.24
C ARG A 111 -12.83 -5.69 -18.48
N ASP A 112 -13.30 -5.07 -17.40
CA ASP A 112 -14.31 -5.63 -16.51
C ASP A 112 -15.17 -4.50 -15.90
N ALA A 113 -16.38 -4.86 -15.48
CA ALA A 113 -17.31 -3.99 -14.78
C ALA A 113 -18.05 -4.80 -13.70
N ARG A 114 -18.08 -4.30 -12.47
CA ARG A 114 -18.84 -4.90 -11.36
C ARG A 114 -19.78 -3.88 -10.75
N ILE A 115 -21.05 -4.24 -10.66
CA ILE A 115 -22.03 -3.52 -9.86
C ILE A 115 -21.75 -3.89 -8.40
N VAL A 116 -21.56 -2.88 -7.57
CA VAL A 116 -21.20 -3.05 -6.15
C VAL A 116 -22.45 -3.02 -5.27
N TYR A 117 -23.28 -2.00 -5.46
CA TYR A 117 -24.47 -1.72 -4.67
C TYR A 117 -25.43 -0.85 -5.49
N PRO A 118 -26.71 -0.71 -5.11
CA PRO A 118 -27.57 0.38 -5.58
C PRO A 118 -26.83 1.74 -5.58
N GLY A 119 -26.44 2.22 -6.75
CA GLY A 119 -25.72 3.49 -6.88
C GLY A 119 -24.19 3.43 -6.87
N GLU A 120 -23.56 2.25 -7.03
CA GLU A 120 -22.12 2.14 -7.32
C GLU A 120 -21.77 1.08 -8.38
N VAL A 121 -20.91 1.45 -9.33
CA VAL A 121 -20.28 0.54 -10.29
C VAL A 121 -18.77 0.78 -10.37
N ILE A 122 -17.98 -0.29 -10.35
CA ILE A 122 -16.53 -0.24 -10.53
C ILE A 122 -16.16 -0.76 -11.92
N TYR A 123 -15.35 0.01 -12.64
CA TYR A 123 -14.84 -0.32 -13.96
C TYR A 123 -13.32 -0.49 -13.94
N GLN A 124 -12.84 -1.51 -14.65
CA GLN A 124 -11.42 -1.68 -14.95
C GLN A 124 -11.10 -1.15 -16.33
N CYS A 125 -10.45 0.01 -16.38
CA CYS A 125 -9.96 0.61 -17.62
C CYS A 125 -8.49 0.27 -17.81
N GLN A 126 -8.06 -0.06 -19.02
CA GLN A 126 -6.66 -0.28 -19.36
C GLN A 126 -6.24 0.69 -20.46
N LEU A 127 -5.17 1.41 -20.20
CA LEU A 127 -4.54 2.37 -21.10
C LEU A 127 -3.20 1.82 -21.58
N LEU A 128 -3.00 1.73 -22.89
CA LEU A 128 -1.69 1.41 -23.48
C LEU A 128 -0.96 2.72 -23.85
N VAL A 129 0.22 2.92 -23.26
CA VAL A 129 1.20 3.92 -23.65
C VAL A 129 2.23 3.23 -24.55
N PRO A 130 2.25 3.48 -25.87
CA PRO A 130 3.10 2.73 -26.80
C PRO A 130 4.60 2.87 -26.51
N ALA A 131 5.39 1.83 -26.77
CA ALA A 131 6.84 1.85 -26.55
C ALA A 131 7.56 3.01 -27.26
N ALA A 132 7.14 3.35 -28.49
CA ALA A 132 7.68 4.50 -29.22
C ALA A 132 7.48 5.83 -28.47
N MET A 133 6.37 5.96 -27.75
CA MET A 133 6.06 7.13 -26.94
C MET A 133 6.88 7.17 -25.66
N LEU A 134 7.08 6.02 -25.00
CA LEU A 134 7.98 5.91 -23.85
C LEU A 134 9.42 6.26 -24.24
N LYS A 135 9.89 5.75 -25.37
CA LYS A 135 11.23 6.05 -25.90
C LYS A 135 11.42 7.56 -26.13
N VAL A 136 10.44 8.25 -26.72
CA VAL A 136 10.49 9.71 -26.87
C VAL A 136 10.49 10.42 -25.52
N MET A 137 9.74 9.93 -24.52
CA MET A 137 9.75 10.50 -23.18
C MET A 137 11.07 10.28 -22.44
N ASP A 138 11.72 9.13 -22.65
CA ASP A 138 13.04 8.81 -22.11
C ASP A 138 14.14 9.65 -22.81
N GLU A 139 14.05 9.84 -24.13
CA GLU A 139 14.96 10.68 -24.93
C GLU A 139 14.81 12.18 -24.65
N LEU A 140 13.63 12.61 -24.21
CA LEU A 140 13.38 14.00 -23.80
C LEU A 140 14.03 14.38 -22.46
N VAL A 141 14.84 13.48 -21.87
CA VAL A 141 15.63 13.61 -20.63
C VAL A 141 15.29 14.89 -19.88
N PHE A 142 14.24 14.82 -19.08
CA PHE A 142 13.96 15.89 -18.13
C PHE A 142 15.03 15.76 -17.04
N ASP A 143 16.03 16.64 -17.09
CA ASP A 143 17.05 16.73 -16.04
C ASP A 143 16.37 17.16 -14.73
N PHE A 144 16.09 16.18 -13.90
CA PHE A 144 15.44 16.33 -12.59
C PHE A 144 16.48 16.40 -11.45
N GLY A 145 17.76 16.63 -11.78
CA GLY A 145 18.87 16.61 -10.83
C GLY A 145 18.72 17.56 -9.64
N GLU A 146 17.94 18.65 -9.77
CA GLU A 146 17.81 19.66 -8.71
C GLU A 146 16.55 19.55 -7.83
N LEU A 147 15.63 18.62 -8.10
CA LEU A 147 14.33 18.56 -7.40
C LEU A 147 14.11 17.22 -6.70
N ALA A 148 14.37 17.22 -5.39
CA ALA A 148 14.00 16.23 -4.38
C ALA A 148 13.54 14.85 -4.94
N ARG A 149 14.54 13.97 -5.12
CA ARG A 149 14.48 12.58 -5.60
C ARG A 149 13.99 12.40 -7.05
N PRO A 150 14.78 11.74 -7.93
CA PRO A 150 14.37 11.48 -9.30
C PRO A 150 13.13 10.58 -9.33
N LEU A 151 12.01 11.11 -9.80
CA LEU A 151 10.85 10.29 -10.17
C LEU A 151 11.16 9.67 -11.53
N HIS A 152 11.34 8.34 -11.55
CA HIS A 152 11.44 7.56 -12.77
C HIS A 152 10.29 7.93 -13.73
N VAL A 153 10.54 8.07 -15.04
CA VAL A 153 9.56 8.49 -16.08
C VAL A 153 8.20 7.79 -15.94
N ARG A 154 8.23 6.48 -15.66
CA ARG A 154 7.08 5.63 -15.34
C ARG A 154 6.20 6.12 -14.18
N SER A 155 6.82 6.56 -13.08
CA SER A 155 6.10 7.13 -11.93
C SER A 155 5.44 8.47 -12.27
N MET A 156 6.07 9.27 -13.14
CA MET A 156 5.49 10.51 -13.65
C MET A 156 4.28 10.25 -14.54
N ILE A 157 4.37 9.27 -15.46
CA ILE A 157 3.22 8.90 -16.31
C ILE A 157 2.05 8.44 -15.46
N HIS A 158 2.32 7.56 -14.49
CA HIS A 158 1.32 7.10 -13.54
C HIS A 158 0.63 8.25 -12.78
N TYR A 159 1.42 9.18 -12.26
CA TYR A 159 0.89 10.35 -11.56
C TYR A 159 0.04 11.24 -12.48
N ALA A 160 0.52 11.51 -13.69
CA ALA A 160 -0.19 12.34 -14.65
C ALA A 160 -1.53 11.74 -15.07
N LEU A 161 -1.58 10.43 -15.32
CA LEU A 161 -2.81 9.72 -15.64
C LEU A 161 -3.79 9.70 -14.48
N SER A 162 -3.28 9.50 -13.26
CA SER A 162 -4.08 9.57 -12.03
C SER A 162 -4.81 10.91 -11.89
N LYS A 163 -4.06 12.00 -12.07
CA LYS A 163 -4.62 13.35 -11.96
C LYS A 163 -5.52 13.70 -13.15
N LEU A 164 -5.24 13.17 -14.33
CA LEU A 164 -6.11 13.34 -15.50
C LEU A 164 -7.48 12.70 -15.29
N VAL A 165 -7.54 11.49 -14.73
CA VAL A 165 -8.80 10.85 -14.35
C VAL A 165 -9.51 11.65 -13.26
N SER A 166 -8.78 12.08 -12.23
CA SER A 166 -9.33 12.90 -11.15
C SER A 166 -9.96 14.21 -11.68
N SER A 167 -9.40 14.80 -12.74
CA SER A 167 -9.92 16.00 -13.39
C SER A 167 -11.28 15.81 -14.09
N LEU A 168 -11.70 14.56 -14.32
CA LEU A 168 -13.02 14.23 -14.87
C LEU A 168 -14.14 14.37 -13.83
N ASN A 169 -13.82 14.27 -12.54
CA ASN A 169 -14.85 14.27 -11.50
C ASN A 169 -15.66 15.59 -11.45
N PRO A 170 -15.05 16.80 -11.50
CA PRO A 170 -15.82 18.06 -11.57
C PRO A 170 -16.70 18.16 -12.82
N ILE A 171 -16.20 17.65 -13.95
CA ILE A 171 -16.92 17.59 -15.22
C ILE A 171 -18.15 16.69 -15.08
N PHE A 172 -17.94 15.49 -14.53
CA PHE A 172 -18.99 14.51 -14.32
C PHE A 172 -20.06 15.01 -13.35
N LYS A 173 -19.68 15.59 -12.20
CA LYS A 173 -20.61 16.25 -11.25
C LYS A 173 -21.47 17.32 -11.91
N THR A 174 -20.90 18.08 -12.85
CA THR A 174 -21.64 19.11 -13.60
C THR A 174 -22.69 18.49 -14.54
N CYS A 175 -22.49 17.25 -14.98
CA CYS A 175 -23.35 16.58 -15.96
C CYS A 175 -24.36 15.61 -15.32
N ALA A 176 -23.96 14.85 -14.30
CA ALA A 176 -24.74 13.79 -13.64
C ALA A 176 -25.63 14.27 -12.48
N GLY A 177 -25.56 15.56 -12.12
CA GLY A 177 -26.24 16.11 -10.93
C GLY A 177 -25.39 16.02 -9.66
N SER A 178 -25.83 16.70 -8.59
CA SER A 178 -25.03 16.95 -7.37
C SER A 178 -24.69 15.71 -6.54
N GLY A 179 -25.30 14.55 -6.82
CA GLY A 179 -25.12 13.32 -6.02
C GLY A 179 -24.05 12.36 -6.53
N TRP A 180 -23.72 12.37 -7.82
CA TRP A 180 -22.85 11.36 -8.44
C TRP A 180 -21.41 11.84 -8.63
N GLN A 181 -20.44 10.94 -8.42
CA GLN A 181 -19.02 11.23 -8.58
C GLN A 181 -18.23 10.10 -9.23
N ILE A 182 -17.09 10.47 -9.82
CA ILE A 182 -16.07 9.54 -10.30
C ILE A 182 -14.92 9.57 -9.29
N ILE A 183 -14.61 8.40 -8.75
CA ILE A 183 -13.49 8.21 -7.85
C ILE A 183 -12.56 7.19 -8.47
N GLN A 184 -11.30 7.59 -8.62
CA GLN A 184 -10.28 6.63 -8.99
C GLN A 184 -9.87 5.87 -7.74
N ILE A 185 -10.03 4.55 -7.76
CA ILE A 185 -9.81 3.69 -6.60
C ILE A 185 -8.36 3.22 -6.54
N THR A 186 -7.77 2.89 -7.70
CA THR A 186 -6.45 2.27 -7.79
C THR A 186 -5.84 2.51 -9.15
N ASN A 187 -4.52 2.54 -9.20
CA ASN A 187 -3.75 2.42 -10.44
C ASN A 187 -2.78 1.24 -10.37
N LEU A 188 -2.85 0.40 -11.39
CA LEU A 188 -1.94 -0.71 -11.64
C LEU A 188 -1.08 -0.41 -12.85
N LEU A 189 0.23 -0.60 -12.69
CA LEU A 189 1.20 -0.48 -13.78
C LEU A 189 1.65 -1.87 -14.17
N ASP A 190 1.46 -2.20 -15.43
CA ASP A 190 2.00 -3.37 -16.09
C ASP A 190 2.89 -2.91 -17.26
N ILE A 191 4.04 -3.56 -17.44
CA ILE A 191 5.01 -3.20 -18.48
C ILE A 191 5.13 -4.39 -19.41
N ALA A 192 4.81 -4.17 -20.68
CA ALA A 192 4.86 -5.18 -21.72
C ALA A 192 5.85 -4.76 -22.82
N LEU A 193 6.20 -5.70 -23.70
CA LEU A 193 7.12 -5.44 -24.82
C LEU A 193 6.58 -4.39 -25.81
N ASP A 194 5.26 -4.25 -25.92
CA ASP A 194 4.55 -3.32 -26.80
C ASP A 194 4.40 -1.90 -26.22
N GLY A 195 4.76 -1.70 -24.95
CA GLY A 195 4.64 -0.44 -24.24
C GLY A 195 4.27 -0.61 -22.78
N MET A 196 3.73 0.43 -22.17
CA MET A 196 3.30 0.40 -20.77
C MET A 196 1.77 0.36 -20.70
N ARG A 197 1.24 -0.64 -20.01
CA ARG A 197 -0.19 -0.80 -19.75
C ARG A 197 -0.50 -0.26 -18.38
N VAL A 198 -1.28 0.81 -18.32
CA VAL A 198 -1.79 1.40 -17.09
C VAL A 198 -3.22 0.95 -16.90
N THR A 199 -3.46 0.09 -15.94
CA THR A 199 -4.81 -0.32 -15.55
C THR A 199 -5.30 0.58 -14.42
N VAL A 200 -6.48 1.16 -14.57
CA VAL A 200 -7.08 2.09 -13.62
C VAL A 200 -8.44 1.54 -13.20
N LEU A 201 -8.72 1.56 -11.90
CA LEU A 201 -10.05 1.26 -11.38
C LEU A 201 -10.83 2.55 -11.13
N LEU A 202 -12.00 2.64 -11.74
CA LEU A 202 -12.90 3.79 -11.63
C LEU A 202 -14.17 3.36 -10.91
N SER A 203 -14.44 3.91 -9.73
CA SER A 203 -15.75 3.87 -9.09
C SER A 203 -16.61 5.02 -9.61
N PHE A 204 -17.85 4.69 -9.95
CA PHE A 204 -18.92 5.64 -10.20
C PHE A 204 -19.92 5.43 -9.08
N ASN A 205 -20.02 6.39 -8.17
CA ASN A 205 -20.93 6.25 -7.04
C ASN A 205 -21.73 7.51 -6.74
N SER A 206 -22.91 7.34 -6.17
CA SER A 206 -23.75 8.41 -5.63
C SER A 206 -23.48 8.69 -4.14
N TYR A 207 -22.39 8.13 -3.61
CA TYR A 207 -22.08 8.17 -2.18
C TYR A 207 -21.37 9.49 -1.86
N SER A 208 -21.87 10.26 -0.89
CA SER A 208 -21.30 11.56 -0.49
C SER A 208 -20.08 11.42 0.44
N ALA A 209 -19.09 10.63 0.01
CA ALA A 209 -17.84 10.33 0.72
C ALA A 209 -17.16 11.53 1.38
N ARG A 210 -17.07 12.65 0.66
CA ARG A 210 -16.28 13.82 1.10
C ARG A 210 -16.84 14.52 2.33
N ALA A 211 -18.15 14.45 2.54
CA ALA A 211 -18.77 15.06 3.72
C ALA A 211 -18.41 14.25 4.97
N PHE A 212 -18.41 12.92 4.88
CA PHE A 212 -18.05 12.05 6.00
C PHE A 212 -16.56 12.14 6.34
N GLN A 213 -15.67 12.17 5.34
CA GLN A 213 -14.23 12.35 5.58
C GLN A 213 -13.92 13.68 6.27
N ALA A 214 -14.54 14.78 5.81
CA ALA A 214 -14.35 16.09 6.42
C ALA A 214 -14.86 16.11 7.86
N ALA A 215 -16.09 15.59 8.10
CA ALA A 215 -16.66 15.52 9.43
C ALA A 215 -15.83 14.64 10.39
N TYR A 216 -15.30 13.50 9.91
CA TYR A 216 -14.41 12.64 10.68
C TYR A 216 -13.12 13.38 11.04
N PHE A 217 -12.48 14.03 10.06
CA PHE A 217 -11.26 14.78 10.30
C PHE A 217 -11.46 15.94 11.28
N ASP A 218 -12.50 16.75 11.09
CA ASP A 218 -12.81 17.88 11.96
C ASP A 218 -13.15 17.41 13.38
N GLY A 219 -13.85 16.27 13.51
CA GLY A 219 -14.22 15.68 14.79
C GLY A 219 -13.05 15.14 15.61
N HIS A 220 -12.00 14.65 14.94
CA HIS A 220 -10.79 14.08 15.58
C HIS A 220 -9.61 15.05 15.63
N LEU A 221 -9.79 16.28 15.14
CA LEU A 221 -8.69 17.23 15.01
C LEU A 221 -8.11 17.65 16.37
N LEU A 222 -8.94 17.76 17.40
CA LEU A 222 -8.50 18.08 18.76
C LEU A 222 -7.49 17.04 19.27
N ASP A 223 -7.92 15.77 19.28
CA ASP A 223 -7.14 14.63 19.75
C ASP A 223 -5.85 14.50 18.92
N PHE A 224 -5.93 14.71 17.61
CA PHE A 224 -4.73 14.71 16.76
C PHE A 224 -3.73 15.82 17.13
N ILE A 225 -4.18 17.05 17.38
CA ILE A 225 -3.28 18.15 17.74
C ILE A 225 -2.68 17.94 19.14
N GLU A 226 -3.48 17.54 20.12
CA GLU A 226 -3.03 17.38 21.49
C GLU A 226 -2.19 16.10 21.67
N ASP A 227 -2.66 14.96 21.18
CA ASP A 227 -2.03 13.66 21.44
C ASP A 227 -0.95 13.31 20.40
N THR A 228 -1.17 13.64 19.13
CA THR A 228 -0.21 13.28 18.06
C THR A 228 0.84 14.37 17.85
N LEU A 229 0.43 15.64 17.83
CA LEU A 229 1.38 16.75 17.64
C LEU A 229 1.99 17.25 18.95
N GLY A 230 1.44 16.86 20.11
CA GLY A 230 1.92 17.28 21.42
C GLY A 230 1.75 18.78 21.66
N MET A 231 0.72 19.39 21.08
CA MET A 231 0.53 20.84 21.08
C MET A 231 -0.62 21.25 21.98
N ALA A 232 -0.35 22.17 22.90
CA ALA A 232 -1.39 22.81 23.69
C ALA A 232 -2.14 23.86 22.86
N LEU A 233 -3.47 23.77 22.82
CA LEU A 233 -4.33 24.70 22.11
C LEU A 233 -4.81 25.84 23.00
N GLN A 234 -4.96 27.03 22.40
CA GLN A 234 -5.56 28.18 23.09
C GLN A 234 -7.04 27.88 23.43
N PRO A 235 -7.56 28.32 24.61
CA PRO A 235 -8.92 28.02 25.06
C PRO A 235 -10.05 28.28 24.03
N PRO A 236 -10.07 29.39 23.27
CA PRO A 236 -11.15 29.61 22.29
C PRO A 236 -11.11 28.59 21.13
N VAL A 237 -9.92 28.21 20.68
CA VAL A 237 -9.76 27.21 19.61
C VAL A 237 -10.13 25.82 20.12
N LYS A 238 -9.66 25.47 21.32
CA LYS A 238 -10.03 24.20 21.97
C LYS A 238 -11.55 24.07 22.08
N LYS A 239 -12.25 25.13 22.53
CA LYS A 239 -13.72 25.13 22.61
C LYS A 239 -14.39 24.90 21.25
N GLN A 240 -13.87 25.50 20.18
CA GLN A 240 -14.39 25.29 18.82
C GLN A 240 -14.20 23.84 18.36
N LEU A 241 -13.03 23.24 18.61
CA LEU A 241 -12.76 21.86 18.22
C LEU A 241 -13.57 20.85 19.04
N VAL A 242 -13.81 21.11 20.33
CA VAL A 242 -14.75 20.30 21.14
C VAL A 242 -16.16 20.32 20.54
N GLN A 243 -16.64 21.49 20.08
CA GLN A 243 -17.94 21.56 19.41
C GLN A 243 -17.97 20.77 18.08
N ALA A 244 -16.86 20.73 17.35
CA ALA A 244 -16.73 19.92 16.13
C ALA A 244 -16.76 18.42 16.48
N GLN A 245 -16.07 18.00 17.54
CA GLN A 245 -16.09 16.63 18.06
C GLN A 245 -17.50 16.20 18.49
N ASP A 246 -18.23 17.04 19.23
CA ASP A 246 -19.63 16.78 19.62
C ASP A 246 -20.54 16.65 18.38
N SER A 247 -20.35 17.52 17.39
CA SER A 247 -21.10 17.48 16.13
C SER A 247 -20.83 16.21 15.34
N TYR A 248 -19.57 15.77 15.31
CA TYR A 248 -19.15 14.51 14.72
C TYR A 248 -19.78 13.31 15.43
N GLN A 249 -19.74 13.24 16.76
CA GLN A 249 -20.35 12.14 17.53
C GLN A 249 -21.86 12.03 17.26
N LYS A 250 -22.55 13.18 17.22
CA LYS A 250 -23.97 13.23 16.86
C LYS A 250 -24.21 12.66 15.46
N LEU A 251 -23.42 13.08 14.49
CA LEU A 251 -23.50 12.57 13.12
C LEU A 251 -23.24 11.06 13.06
N ALA A 252 -22.23 10.55 13.78
CA ALA A 252 -21.92 9.13 13.84
C ALA A 252 -23.10 8.31 14.38
N ARG A 253 -23.77 8.78 15.44
CA ARG A 253 -24.98 8.14 16.00
C ARG A 253 -26.14 8.14 15.01
N GLU A 254 -26.38 9.25 14.32
CA GLU A 254 -27.42 9.35 13.28
C GLU A 254 -27.15 8.39 12.11
N CYS A 255 -25.88 8.30 11.68
CA CYS A 255 -25.44 7.41 10.61
C CYS A 255 -25.60 5.93 10.96
N PHE A 256 -25.45 5.53 12.23
CA PHE A 256 -25.55 4.11 12.64
C PHE A 256 -26.85 3.43 12.14
N ILE A 257 -27.99 4.12 12.21
CA ILE A 257 -29.27 3.58 11.73
C ILE A 257 -29.47 3.91 10.25
N ALA A 258 -29.21 5.15 9.85
CA ALA A 258 -29.52 5.63 8.50
C ALA A 258 -28.65 4.98 7.41
N CYS A 259 -27.40 4.64 7.73
CA CYS A 259 -26.38 4.22 6.75
C CYS A 259 -26.02 2.73 6.84
N LYS A 260 -26.85 1.88 7.51
CA LYS A 260 -26.57 0.43 7.61
C LYS A 260 -26.32 -0.23 6.26
N LYS A 261 -27.08 0.18 5.24
CA LYS A 261 -26.92 -0.30 3.85
C LYS A 261 -25.58 0.13 3.25
N ASP A 262 -25.15 1.36 3.51
CA ASP A 262 -23.89 1.90 2.99
C ASP A 262 -22.67 1.22 3.61
N VAL A 263 -22.74 0.84 4.90
CA VAL A 263 -21.69 0.06 5.57
C VAL A 263 -21.51 -1.29 4.87
N LEU A 264 -22.61 -2.01 4.60
CA LEU A 264 -22.54 -3.26 3.85
C LEU A 264 -22.02 -3.03 2.42
N GLY A 265 -22.36 -1.87 1.84
CA GLY A 265 -21.81 -1.37 0.59
C GLY A 265 -20.28 -1.23 0.60
N THR A 266 -19.66 -0.85 1.73
CA THR A 266 -18.19 -0.85 1.87
C THR A 266 -17.60 -2.25 1.68
N ILE A 267 -18.20 -3.29 2.28
CA ILE A 267 -17.71 -4.68 2.11
C ILE A 267 -17.84 -5.09 0.65
N LYS A 268 -18.97 -4.79 0.00
CA LYS A 268 -19.17 -5.07 -1.42
C LYS A 268 -18.19 -4.31 -2.31
N HIS A 269 -17.84 -3.08 -1.95
CA HIS A 269 -16.84 -2.30 -2.67
C HIS A 269 -15.47 -2.99 -2.65
N VAL A 270 -15.05 -3.46 -1.48
CA VAL A 270 -13.81 -4.22 -1.30
C VAL A 270 -13.86 -5.56 -2.03
N GLU A 271 -15.00 -6.26 -1.98
CA GLU A 271 -15.24 -7.50 -2.74
C GLU A 271 -15.06 -7.30 -4.25
N ALA A 272 -15.74 -6.31 -4.82
CA ALA A 272 -15.65 -6.00 -6.23
C ALA A 272 -14.22 -5.60 -6.64
N ARG A 273 -13.53 -4.80 -5.81
CA ARG A 273 -12.11 -4.45 -6.04
C ARG A 273 -11.22 -5.68 -6.05
N ALA A 274 -11.39 -6.59 -5.08
CA ALA A 274 -10.60 -7.81 -4.99
C ALA A 274 -10.84 -8.75 -6.20
N ILE A 275 -12.10 -8.93 -6.61
CA ILE A 275 -12.44 -9.75 -7.79
C ILE A 275 -11.84 -9.15 -9.07
N ILE A 276 -12.04 -7.85 -9.32
CA ILE A 276 -11.55 -7.18 -10.53
C ILE A 276 -10.03 -7.18 -10.60
N THR A 277 -9.35 -6.97 -9.48
CA THR A 277 -7.89 -6.99 -9.43
C THR A 277 -7.31 -8.40 -9.42
N GLY A 278 -8.13 -9.40 -9.06
CA GLY A 278 -7.67 -10.76 -8.81
C GLY A 278 -6.83 -10.88 -7.54
N ARG A 279 -7.05 -10.02 -6.53
CA ARG A 279 -6.14 -9.84 -5.39
C ARG A 279 -6.90 -9.71 -4.07
N ILE A 280 -6.51 -10.50 -3.08
CA ILE A 280 -7.22 -10.59 -1.79
C ILE A 280 -6.79 -9.52 -0.78
N THR A 281 -5.67 -8.86 -1.02
CA THR A 281 -5.06 -7.87 -0.13
C THR A 281 -5.99 -6.72 0.28
N PRO A 282 -6.98 -6.25 -0.52
CA PRO A 282 -7.93 -5.23 -0.07
C PRO A 282 -8.75 -5.66 1.16
N PHE A 283 -8.90 -6.97 1.40
CA PHE A 283 -9.59 -7.47 2.58
C PHE A 283 -8.73 -7.48 3.83
N TYR A 284 -7.40 -7.44 3.76
CA TYR A 284 -6.56 -7.63 4.95
C TYR A 284 -6.77 -6.51 5.97
N GLU A 285 -6.75 -5.26 5.52
CA GLU A 285 -6.99 -4.13 6.41
C GLU A 285 -8.44 -4.09 6.87
N LEU A 286 -9.43 -4.31 5.99
CA LEU A 286 -10.83 -4.38 6.40
C LEU A 286 -11.07 -5.49 7.44
N LEU A 287 -10.50 -6.67 7.23
CA LEU A 287 -10.57 -7.79 8.18
C LEU A 287 -9.93 -7.40 9.50
N ALA A 288 -8.74 -6.80 9.48
CA ALA A 288 -8.06 -6.41 10.70
C ALA A 288 -8.84 -5.32 11.46
N THR A 289 -9.35 -4.29 10.77
CA THR A 289 -10.22 -3.26 11.33
C THR A 289 -11.48 -3.87 11.95
N LEU A 290 -12.10 -4.85 11.29
CA LEU A 290 -13.28 -5.51 11.83
C LEU A 290 -12.93 -6.39 13.02
N ILE A 291 -11.85 -7.18 12.94
CA ILE A 291 -11.43 -8.08 14.01
C ILE A 291 -11.01 -7.30 15.26
N SER A 292 -10.25 -6.22 15.12
CA SER A 292 -9.83 -5.37 16.24
C SER A 292 -11.02 -4.73 16.95
N LYS A 293 -12.04 -4.33 16.18
CA LYS A 293 -13.27 -3.72 16.69
C LYS A 293 -14.29 -4.74 17.21
N LEU A 294 -14.21 -6.01 16.80
CA LEU A 294 -15.07 -7.08 17.31
C LEU A 294 -14.69 -7.55 18.72
N ASP A 295 -13.51 -7.15 19.25
CA ASP A 295 -12.91 -7.54 20.55
C ASP A 295 -13.47 -8.85 21.08
N LEU A 296 -12.89 -9.94 20.53
CA LEU A 296 -13.35 -11.33 20.48
C LEU A 296 -13.57 -12.02 21.84
N GLY A 297 -13.69 -11.26 22.92
CA GLY A 297 -13.96 -11.75 24.25
C GLY A 297 -15.27 -12.55 24.37
N ILE A 298 -16.35 -12.22 23.67
CA ILE A 298 -17.64 -12.93 23.84
C ILE A 298 -17.83 -14.06 22.83
N THR A 299 -17.32 -13.94 21.60
CA THR A 299 -17.47 -14.96 20.56
C THR A 299 -16.20 -15.02 19.74
N PRO A 300 -15.37 -16.08 19.87
CA PRO A 300 -14.18 -16.24 19.05
C PRO A 300 -14.51 -16.22 17.55
N VAL A 301 -13.60 -15.75 16.69
CA VAL A 301 -13.77 -15.82 15.22
C VAL A 301 -14.14 -17.23 14.78
N GLN A 302 -13.52 -18.25 15.40
CA GLN A 302 -13.83 -19.65 15.14
C GLN A 302 -15.27 -20.04 15.50
N GLN A 303 -15.89 -19.41 16.49
CA GLN A 303 -17.29 -19.62 16.82
C GLN A 303 -18.20 -18.90 15.83
N LEU A 304 -17.91 -17.64 15.46
CA LEU A 304 -18.66 -16.94 14.41
C LEU A 304 -18.59 -17.68 13.07
N LEU A 305 -17.43 -18.26 12.76
CA LEU A 305 -17.23 -19.07 11.58
C LEU A 305 -18.04 -20.38 11.64
N ARG A 306 -18.13 -21.04 12.80
CA ARG A 306 -19.01 -22.20 13.00
C ARG A 306 -20.48 -21.81 12.79
N GLU A 307 -20.95 -20.75 13.42
CA GLU A 307 -22.32 -20.23 13.26
C GLU A 307 -22.61 -19.88 11.79
N PHE A 308 -21.65 -19.26 11.10
CA PHE A 308 -21.76 -18.94 9.68
C PHE A 308 -21.86 -20.21 8.82
N ASN A 309 -21.03 -21.22 9.10
CA ASN A 309 -21.05 -22.49 8.37
C ASN A 309 -22.38 -23.25 8.58
N GLU A 310 -22.89 -23.28 9.81
CA GLU A 310 -24.18 -23.86 10.17
C GLU A 310 -25.33 -23.16 9.46
N MET A 311 -25.35 -21.81 9.47
CA MET A 311 -26.39 -21.01 8.82
C MET A 311 -26.42 -21.21 7.30
N ASN A 312 -25.28 -21.47 6.68
CA ASN A 312 -25.17 -21.73 5.23
C ASN A 312 -25.32 -23.20 4.86
N GLY A 313 -25.57 -24.09 5.83
CA GLY A 313 -25.76 -25.52 5.60
C GLY A 313 -24.54 -26.21 4.98
N PHE A 314 -23.33 -25.77 5.34
CA PHE A 314 -22.12 -26.41 4.85
C PHE A 314 -21.98 -27.83 5.39
N SER A 315 -21.53 -28.73 4.51
CA SER A 315 -21.12 -30.06 4.96
C SER A 315 -19.91 -29.95 5.89
N GLU A 316 -19.63 -31.01 6.67
CA GLU A 316 -18.43 -31.06 7.51
C GLU A 316 -17.16 -30.86 6.68
N GLN A 317 -17.11 -31.49 5.50
CA GLN A 317 -15.98 -31.36 4.58
C GLN A 317 -15.83 -29.92 4.04
N ASP A 318 -16.93 -29.27 3.64
CA ASP A 318 -16.89 -27.87 3.20
C ASP A 318 -16.49 -26.93 4.35
N SER A 319 -16.95 -27.22 5.56
CA SER A 319 -16.62 -26.44 6.76
C SER A 319 -15.13 -26.50 7.10
N ILE A 320 -14.50 -27.66 6.95
CA ILE A 320 -13.04 -27.83 7.13
C ILE A 320 -12.28 -27.02 6.08
N VAL A 321 -12.68 -27.15 4.81
CA VAL A 321 -12.02 -26.49 3.68
C VAL A 321 -12.14 -24.96 3.77
N TRP A 322 -13.35 -24.45 4.00
CA TRP A 322 -13.57 -23.02 4.17
C TRP A 322 -12.92 -22.50 5.44
N GLY A 323 -12.99 -23.25 6.54
CA GLY A 323 -12.36 -22.85 7.78
C GLY A 323 -10.85 -22.70 7.66
N TYR A 324 -10.21 -23.61 6.94
CA TYR A 324 -8.78 -23.50 6.62
C TYR A 324 -8.46 -22.25 5.79
N LEU A 325 -9.23 -21.97 4.73
CA LEU A 325 -9.01 -20.78 3.90
C LEU A 325 -9.27 -19.47 4.64
N PHE A 326 -10.28 -19.43 5.50
CA PHE A 326 -10.55 -18.27 6.35
C PHE A 326 -9.43 -18.04 7.35
N ASP A 327 -8.98 -19.10 8.04
CA ASP A 327 -7.87 -19.01 8.99
C ASP A 327 -6.62 -18.46 8.31
N LEU A 328 -6.25 -19.02 7.14
CA LEU A 328 -5.13 -18.52 6.35
C LEU A 328 -5.26 -17.02 6.04
N VAL A 329 -6.40 -16.57 5.54
CA VAL A 329 -6.61 -15.15 5.18
C VAL A 329 -6.60 -14.25 6.42
N VAL A 330 -7.21 -14.69 7.52
CA VAL A 330 -7.29 -13.94 8.79
C VAL A 330 -5.91 -13.83 9.44
N THR A 331 -5.13 -14.91 9.50
CA THR A 331 -3.76 -14.87 10.03
C THR A 331 -2.89 -13.88 9.27
N GLN A 332 -3.00 -13.88 7.93
CA GLN A 332 -2.26 -12.94 7.09
C GLN A 332 -2.70 -11.49 7.30
N ALA A 333 -4.01 -11.25 7.46
CA ALA A 333 -4.56 -9.94 7.79
C ALA A 333 -4.06 -9.43 9.15
N LEU A 334 -4.05 -10.28 10.17
CA LEU A 334 -3.59 -9.95 11.52
C LEU A 334 -2.08 -9.70 11.57
N LEU A 335 -1.27 -10.47 10.85
CA LEU A 335 0.17 -10.21 10.73
C LEU A 335 0.43 -8.87 10.05
N TYR A 336 -0.27 -8.59 8.95
CA TYR A 336 -0.17 -7.32 8.26
C TYR A 336 -0.51 -6.14 9.19
N GLU A 337 -1.61 -6.26 9.93
CA GLU A 337 -2.03 -5.23 10.90
C GLU A 337 -1.07 -5.10 12.07
N THR A 338 -0.54 -6.19 12.60
CA THR A 338 0.48 -6.15 13.66
C THR A 338 1.71 -5.36 13.19
N PHE A 339 2.20 -5.59 11.97
CA PHE A 339 3.33 -4.83 11.45
C PHE A 339 2.95 -3.37 11.14
N GLN A 340 1.77 -3.12 10.59
CA GLN A 340 1.33 -1.78 10.19
C GLN A 340 1.00 -0.88 11.39
N SER A 341 0.41 -1.42 12.46
CA SER A 341 0.05 -0.68 13.68
C SER A 341 1.28 -0.13 14.39
N ASN A 342 2.42 -0.80 14.25
CA ASN A 342 3.71 -0.36 14.77
C ASN A 342 4.37 0.74 13.90
N ILE A 343 3.89 0.99 12.67
CA ILE A 343 4.30 2.16 11.89
C ILE A 343 3.55 3.40 12.39
N ALA A 344 4.14 4.11 13.36
CA ALA A 344 3.64 5.44 13.72
C ALA A 344 4.09 6.52 12.71
N ILE A 345 3.48 7.69 12.82
CA ILE A 345 3.69 8.89 11.98
C ILE A 345 5.17 9.38 11.99
N PHE A 346 5.95 8.98 12.99
CA PHE A 346 7.35 9.40 13.19
C PHE A 346 8.36 8.32 12.75
N LYS A 347 9.44 8.77 12.10
CA LYS A 347 10.50 7.94 11.49
C LYS A 347 11.13 6.91 12.43
N GLU A 348 11.21 7.25 13.72
CA GLU A 348 11.86 6.46 14.78
C GLU A 348 11.27 5.05 14.97
N ARG A 349 10.03 4.79 14.50
CA ARG A 349 9.42 3.44 14.61
C ARG A 349 9.62 2.56 13.38
N ALA A 350 10.14 3.09 12.28
CA ALA A 350 10.38 2.27 11.08
C ALA A 350 11.46 1.20 11.32
N SER A 351 12.46 1.51 12.15
CA SER A 351 13.49 0.58 12.63
C SER A 351 12.94 -0.48 13.57
N GLN A 352 12.03 -0.10 14.48
CA GLN A 352 11.34 -1.05 15.37
C GLN A 352 10.51 -2.06 14.57
N VAL A 353 9.69 -1.58 13.62
CA VAL A 353 8.91 -2.46 12.72
C VAL A 353 9.84 -3.37 11.92
N PHE A 354 10.92 -2.80 11.36
CA PHE A 354 11.93 -3.56 10.63
C PHE A 354 12.46 -4.72 11.48
N MET A 355 12.78 -4.47 12.75
CA MET A 355 13.31 -5.50 13.64
C MET A 355 12.29 -6.55 14.07
N ILE A 356 11.06 -6.14 14.38
CA ILE A 356 9.97 -7.08 14.67
C ILE A 356 9.76 -8.03 13.48
N VAL A 357 9.81 -7.51 12.25
CA VAL A 357 9.70 -8.31 11.02
C VAL A 357 10.85 -9.31 10.91
N LEU A 358 12.10 -8.87 11.08
CA LEU A 358 13.25 -9.76 10.97
C LEU A 358 13.22 -10.87 12.04
N GLN A 359 12.82 -10.55 13.26
CA GLN A 359 12.72 -11.55 14.33
C GLN A 359 11.59 -12.53 14.12
N TYR A 360 10.43 -12.06 13.67
CA TYR A 360 9.31 -12.94 13.40
C TYR A 360 9.66 -14.00 12.33
N PHE A 361 10.30 -13.57 11.24
CA PHE A 361 10.56 -14.43 10.07
C PHE A 361 11.92 -15.13 10.07
N LEU A 362 12.98 -14.48 10.57
CA LEU A 362 14.37 -14.92 10.37
C LEU A 362 15.13 -15.24 11.67
N ILE A 363 14.45 -15.31 12.82
CA ILE A 363 15.09 -15.78 14.06
C ILE A 363 15.60 -17.22 13.94
N ASP A 364 14.93 -18.03 13.14
CA ASP A 364 15.33 -19.40 12.83
C ASP A 364 15.31 -19.58 11.31
N LEU A 365 16.48 -19.89 10.75
CA LEU A 365 16.68 -20.10 9.31
C LEU A 365 16.53 -21.58 8.92
N GLY A 366 16.06 -22.44 9.84
CA GLY A 366 15.73 -23.83 9.58
C GLY A 366 14.71 -23.95 8.45
N ARG A 367 14.90 -24.95 7.58
CA ARG A 367 14.10 -25.14 6.37
C ARG A 367 12.60 -25.23 6.68
N ASP A 368 12.24 -26.06 7.67
CA ASP A 368 10.85 -26.31 8.05
C ASP A 368 10.19 -25.06 8.66
N VAL A 369 10.93 -24.33 9.49
CA VAL A 369 10.43 -23.07 10.10
C VAL A 369 10.20 -22.00 9.03
N LEU A 370 11.12 -21.87 8.08
CA LEU A 370 10.96 -20.93 6.98
C LEU A 370 9.81 -21.35 6.06
N SER A 371 9.64 -22.65 5.77
CA SER A 371 8.53 -23.14 4.94
C SER A 371 7.16 -22.91 5.57
N ASP A 372 7.07 -22.99 6.89
CA ASP A 372 5.83 -22.74 7.64
C ASP A 372 5.47 -21.24 7.65
N LYS A 373 6.47 -20.37 7.80
CA LYS A 373 6.24 -18.92 7.94
C LYS A 373 6.20 -18.16 6.62
N ILE A 374 6.97 -18.59 5.63
CA ILE A 374 7.20 -17.85 4.38
C ILE A 374 6.82 -18.73 3.20
N TYR A 375 5.91 -18.23 2.35
CA TYR A 375 5.66 -18.88 1.07
C TYR A 375 6.94 -18.91 0.21
N ARG A 376 7.34 -20.14 -0.17
CA ARG A 376 8.65 -20.47 -0.77
C ARG A 376 9.84 -20.27 0.19
N GLY A 377 9.62 -20.48 1.50
CA GLY A 377 10.67 -20.43 2.52
C GLY A 377 11.78 -21.46 2.32
N GLU A 378 11.47 -22.63 1.76
CA GLU A 378 12.50 -23.61 1.36
C GLU A 378 13.48 -23.03 0.34
N GLU A 379 13.00 -22.23 -0.61
CA GLU A 379 13.88 -21.61 -1.61
C GLU A 379 14.76 -20.52 -1.00
N LEU A 380 14.24 -19.80 0.01
CA LEU A 380 15.07 -18.89 0.79
C LEU A 380 16.18 -19.67 1.50
N HIS A 381 15.84 -20.77 2.16
CA HIS A 381 16.81 -21.63 2.82
C HIS A 381 17.93 -22.09 1.86
N GLU A 382 17.56 -22.63 0.69
CA GLU A 382 18.55 -23.09 -0.30
C GLU A 382 19.40 -21.93 -0.87
N LYS A 383 18.82 -20.74 -1.06
CA LYS A 383 19.57 -19.55 -1.47
C LYS A 383 20.59 -19.12 -0.42
N ILE A 384 20.22 -19.15 0.87
CA ILE A 384 21.13 -18.82 1.98
C ILE A 384 22.26 -19.86 2.05
N ARG A 385 21.92 -21.15 1.97
CA ARG A 385 22.92 -22.23 1.93
C ARG A 385 23.93 -22.02 0.80
N SER A 386 23.43 -21.79 -0.41
CA SER A 386 24.26 -21.54 -1.60
C SER A 386 25.16 -20.31 -1.44
N LEU A 387 24.64 -19.23 -0.85
CA LEU A 387 25.40 -18.01 -0.57
C LEU A 387 26.60 -18.28 0.35
N VAL A 388 26.36 -19.02 1.44
CA VAL A 388 27.39 -19.36 2.44
C VAL A 388 28.44 -20.33 1.87
N GLU A 389 28.03 -21.23 0.99
CA GLU A 389 28.93 -22.21 0.35
C GLU A 389 29.85 -21.58 -0.71
N ALA A 390 29.37 -20.57 -1.45
CA ALA A 390 30.09 -19.98 -2.58
C ALA A 390 31.40 -19.27 -2.19
N VAL A 391 31.52 -18.82 -0.94
CA VAL A 391 32.63 -17.99 -0.41
C VAL A 391 33.99 -18.65 -0.58
N LYS A 392 34.06 -19.97 -0.49
CA LYS A 392 35.33 -20.72 -0.60
C LYS A 392 35.90 -20.80 -2.01
N SER A 393 35.06 -20.74 -3.05
CA SER A 393 35.53 -20.86 -4.43
C SER A 393 36.46 -19.71 -4.85
N ASN A 394 36.38 -18.56 -4.18
CA ASN A 394 37.21 -17.40 -4.46
C ASN A 394 38.52 -17.36 -3.66
N ASP A 395 38.56 -17.91 -2.44
CA ASP A 395 39.77 -17.89 -1.60
C ASP A 395 40.78 -18.98 -2.00
N GLU A 396 40.33 -20.12 -2.55
CA GLU A 396 41.21 -21.22 -3.01
C GLU A 396 41.82 -20.99 -4.41
N HIS A 397 41.56 -19.84 -5.06
CA HIS A 397 42.20 -19.44 -6.33
C HIS A 397 43.18 -18.27 -6.20
N GLY A 398 43.45 -17.82 -4.97
CA GLY A 398 44.26 -16.63 -4.70
C GLY A 398 45.75 -16.86 -4.42
N ASP A 399 46.21 -18.08 -4.12
CA ASP A 399 47.63 -18.28 -3.75
C ASP A 399 48.18 -19.67 -4.15
N GLY A 400 48.97 -19.67 -5.23
CA GLY A 400 50.15 -20.52 -5.41
C GLY A 400 50.01 -22.03 -5.63
N GLY A 401 50.43 -22.47 -6.83
CA GLY A 401 51.33 -23.62 -6.92
C GLY A 401 50.69 -24.98 -7.20
N GLU A 402 51.08 -25.54 -8.34
CA GLU A 402 51.01 -26.97 -8.61
C GLU A 402 51.54 -27.79 -7.42
N LYS A 403 50.70 -28.65 -6.87
CA LYS A 403 51.07 -30.05 -6.62
C LYS A 403 49.81 -30.89 -6.36
N GLY A 404 49.61 -31.85 -7.26
CA GLY A 404 48.48 -32.76 -7.25
C GLY A 404 48.45 -33.67 -6.03
N GLY A 405 47.23 -33.92 -5.57
CA GLY A 405 46.89 -34.97 -4.62
C GLY A 405 45.42 -35.34 -4.83
N ALA A 406 45.18 -36.34 -5.67
CA ALA A 406 43.86 -36.93 -5.85
C ALA A 406 43.48 -37.70 -4.57
N GLY A 407 42.56 -37.13 -3.79
CA GLY A 407 42.05 -37.71 -2.54
C GLY A 407 40.53 -37.58 -2.43
N SER A 408 39.83 -38.67 -2.76
CA SER A 408 38.51 -39.12 -2.31
C SER A 408 37.44 -38.08 -1.87
N GLY A 409 36.43 -37.90 -2.73
CA GLY A 409 35.23 -37.07 -2.49
C GLY A 409 34.14 -37.70 -1.62
N ALA A 410 34.38 -37.83 -0.31
CA ALA A 410 33.33 -38.24 0.65
C ALA A 410 33.19 -37.33 1.90
N GLY A 411 33.91 -36.19 1.96
CA GLY A 411 33.94 -35.31 3.13
C GLY A 411 33.25 -33.94 2.99
N SER A 412 32.65 -33.61 1.83
CA SER A 412 32.18 -32.24 1.56
C SER A 412 30.88 -31.85 2.27
N GLY A 413 30.05 -32.82 2.68
CA GLY A 413 28.75 -32.54 3.32
C GLY A 413 28.86 -31.98 4.74
N GLY A 414 29.82 -32.44 5.55
CA GLY A 414 29.97 -32.01 6.94
C GLY A 414 30.42 -30.55 7.06
N ALA A 415 31.43 -30.16 6.29
CA ALA A 415 31.97 -28.80 6.32
C ALA A 415 31.02 -27.73 5.76
N ALA A 416 30.09 -28.11 4.87
CA ALA A 416 29.05 -27.21 4.38
C ALA A 416 27.98 -26.95 5.44
N SER A 417 27.55 -28.00 6.14
CA SER A 417 26.60 -27.90 7.25
C SER A 417 27.14 -27.01 8.37
N GLU A 418 28.38 -27.24 8.81
CA GLU A 418 29.01 -26.46 9.89
C GLU A 418 29.08 -24.95 9.58
N ARG A 419 29.32 -24.58 8.32
CA ARG A 419 29.36 -23.17 7.91
C ARG A 419 27.98 -22.52 7.91
N PHE A 420 26.97 -23.25 7.43
CA PHE A 420 25.60 -22.76 7.46
C PHE A 420 25.13 -22.54 8.90
N ASP A 421 25.46 -23.46 9.80
CA ASP A 421 25.16 -23.35 11.22
C ASP A 421 25.88 -22.15 11.85
N ALA A 422 27.15 -21.94 11.51
CA ALA A 422 27.92 -20.78 11.96
C ALA A 422 27.33 -19.46 11.45
N PHE A 423 26.93 -19.38 10.18
CA PHE A 423 26.25 -18.22 9.62
C PHE A 423 24.93 -17.95 10.34
N THR A 424 24.12 -19.00 10.56
CA THR A 424 22.83 -18.89 11.24
C THR A 424 23.01 -18.35 12.67
N PHE A 425 23.98 -18.87 13.40
CA PHE A 425 24.32 -18.38 14.74
C PHE A 425 24.75 -16.91 14.73
N GLN A 426 25.61 -16.51 13.79
CA GLN A 426 26.06 -15.12 13.66
C GLN A 426 24.89 -14.19 13.28
N PHE A 427 24.00 -14.63 12.41
CA PHE A 427 22.81 -13.88 12.03
C PHE A 427 21.85 -13.70 13.22
N GLN A 428 21.65 -14.74 14.02
CA GLN A 428 20.88 -14.66 15.27
C GLN A 428 21.51 -13.68 16.26
N GLN A 429 22.84 -13.73 16.45
CA GLN A 429 23.55 -12.77 17.28
C GLN A 429 23.36 -11.33 16.77
N PHE A 430 23.43 -11.12 15.45
CA PHE A 430 23.12 -9.82 14.87
C PHE A 430 21.70 -9.35 15.23
N LEU A 431 20.68 -10.22 15.10
CA LEU A 431 19.30 -9.87 15.44
C LEU A 431 19.11 -9.53 16.94
N VAL A 432 19.80 -10.25 17.82
CA VAL A 432 19.76 -10.02 19.28
C VAL A 432 20.48 -8.73 19.65
N ASN A 433 21.71 -8.54 19.15
CA ASN A 433 22.52 -7.34 19.43
C ASN A 433 21.93 -6.08 18.80
N HIS A 434 21.03 -6.25 17.83
CA HIS A 434 20.31 -5.15 17.22
C HIS A 434 19.54 -4.28 18.22
N PHE A 435 18.93 -4.89 19.24
CA PHE A 435 18.21 -4.16 20.28
C PHE A 435 19.13 -3.26 21.12
N LYS A 436 20.42 -3.59 21.21
CA LYS A 436 21.42 -2.77 21.92
C LYS A 436 21.76 -1.50 21.14
N ILE A 437 21.56 -1.50 19.82
CA ILE A 437 22.04 -0.42 18.93
C ILE A 437 20.94 0.47 18.35
N GLN A 438 19.67 0.07 18.45
CA GLN A 438 18.55 0.80 17.81
C GLN A 438 18.38 2.25 18.32
N ASP A 439 18.75 2.51 19.57
CA ASP A 439 18.66 3.83 20.21
C ASP A 439 19.97 4.64 20.11
N MET A 440 20.99 4.10 19.42
CA MET A 440 22.27 4.78 19.27
C MET A 440 22.20 5.90 18.23
N GLU A 441 22.96 6.98 18.47
CA GLU A 441 23.10 8.09 17.53
C GLU A 441 23.55 7.56 16.15
N HIS A 442 22.87 8.01 15.09
CA HIS A 442 23.16 7.64 13.70
C HIS A 442 22.88 6.18 13.29
N TYR A 443 22.07 5.45 14.06
CA TYR A 443 21.59 4.12 13.69
C TYR A 443 20.92 4.09 12.29
N ASP A 444 20.07 5.06 11.95
CA ASP A 444 19.44 5.11 10.62
C ASP A 444 20.48 5.25 9.48
N THR A 445 21.57 5.99 9.74
CA THR A 445 22.70 6.11 8.81
C THR A 445 23.43 4.78 8.69
N PHE A 446 23.66 4.09 9.81
CA PHE A 446 24.24 2.73 9.81
C PHE A 446 23.43 1.78 8.94
N ILE A 447 22.12 1.68 9.16
CA ILE A 447 21.23 0.82 8.36
C ILE A 447 21.23 1.24 6.89
N LYS A 448 21.20 2.55 6.60
CA LYS A 448 21.28 3.06 5.23
C LYS A 448 22.58 2.66 4.53
N CYS A 449 23.71 2.74 5.22
CA CYS A 449 25.01 2.34 4.68
C CYS A 449 25.11 0.83 4.52
N LEU A 450 24.55 0.06 5.46
CA LEU A 450 24.55 -1.40 5.45
C LEU A 450 23.67 -1.98 4.33
N LEU A 451 22.45 -1.47 4.17
CA LEU A 451 21.46 -1.98 3.22
C LEU A 451 21.45 -1.20 1.89
N GLY A 452 22.26 -0.14 1.79
CA GLY A 452 22.27 0.80 0.66
C GLY A 452 21.00 1.65 0.52
N ARG A 453 20.06 1.57 1.48
CA ARG A 453 18.75 2.23 1.42
C ARG A 453 18.26 2.62 2.81
N PRO A 454 17.55 3.77 2.95
CA PRO A 454 16.95 4.15 4.23
C PRO A 454 15.98 3.08 4.74
N VAL A 455 15.91 2.90 6.05
CA VAL A 455 15.07 1.89 6.71
C VAL A 455 13.60 2.03 6.30
N GLU A 456 13.09 3.25 6.13
CA GLU A 456 11.69 3.45 5.72
C GLU A 456 11.41 2.90 4.31
N HIS A 457 12.41 2.94 3.43
CA HIS A 457 12.29 2.35 2.09
C HIS A 457 12.29 0.83 2.17
N VAL A 458 13.18 0.26 2.98
CA VAL A 458 13.29 -1.19 3.21
C VAL A 458 11.99 -1.74 3.80
N THR A 459 11.47 -1.08 4.84
CA THR A 459 10.19 -1.40 5.49
C THR A 459 9.00 -1.24 4.53
N ARG A 460 8.96 -0.20 3.69
CA ARG A 460 7.90 -0.08 2.67
C ARG A 460 7.94 -1.22 1.66
N ARG A 461 9.14 -1.62 1.20
CA ARG A 461 9.30 -2.76 0.29
C ARG A 461 8.86 -4.07 0.93
N PHE A 462 9.12 -4.25 2.23
CA PHE A 462 8.59 -5.38 3.00
C PHE A 462 7.08 -5.47 2.85
N PHE A 463 6.32 -4.41 3.15
CA PHE A 463 4.85 -4.46 3.06
C PHE A 463 4.34 -4.84 1.66
N THR A 464 4.94 -4.26 0.61
CA THR A 464 4.56 -4.61 -0.77
C THR A 464 4.88 -6.06 -1.12
N SER A 465 6.01 -6.58 -0.62
CA SER A 465 6.45 -7.97 -0.86
C SER A 465 5.62 -8.96 -0.05
N PHE A 466 5.30 -8.62 1.20
CA PHE A 466 4.43 -9.37 2.09
C PHE A 466 3.04 -9.53 1.47
N LEU A 467 2.40 -8.43 1.06
CA LEU A 467 1.06 -8.48 0.45
C LEU A 467 1.03 -9.33 -0.82
N LYS A 468 2.04 -9.20 -1.69
CA LYS A 468 2.15 -10.00 -2.91
C LYS A 468 2.32 -11.48 -2.59
N THR A 469 3.25 -11.81 -1.69
CA THR A 469 3.54 -13.19 -1.27
C THR A 469 2.34 -13.83 -0.59
N SER A 470 1.68 -13.11 0.31
CA SER A 470 0.51 -13.56 1.04
C SER A 470 -0.66 -13.89 0.10
N HIS A 471 -0.91 -13.04 -0.90
CA HIS A 471 -1.89 -13.35 -1.93
C HIS A 471 -1.52 -14.60 -2.74
N LEU A 472 -0.26 -14.75 -3.17
CA LEU A 472 0.18 -15.94 -3.91
C LEU A 472 0.11 -17.20 -3.06
N GLN A 473 0.37 -17.10 -1.76
CA GLN A 473 0.18 -18.19 -0.82
C GLN A 473 -1.28 -18.65 -0.82
N VAL A 474 -2.24 -17.72 -0.66
CA VAL A 474 -3.67 -18.05 -0.73
C VAL A 474 -4.03 -18.75 -2.04
N MET A 475 -3.53 -18.27 -3.18
CA MET A 475 -3.77 -18.91 -4.48
C MET A 475 -3.18 -20.32 -4.54
N ALA A 476 -1.95 -20.52 -4.09
CA ALA A 476 -1.31 -21.84 -4.08
C ALA A 476 -2.07 -22.84 -3.18
N HIS A 477 -2.56 -22.40 -2.02
CA HIS A 477 -3.38 -23.24 -1.15
C HIS A 477 -4.75 -23.55 -1.75
N LEU A 478 -5.36 -22.60 -2.45
CA LEU A 478 -6.60 -22.82 -3.20
C LEU A 478 -6.41 -23.87 -4.30
N ASP A 479 -5.32 -23.79 -5.05
CA ASP A 479 -4.97 -24.75 -6.11
C ASP A 479 -4.72 -26.15 -5.52
N LYS A 480 -3.96 -26.24 -4.42
CA LYS A 480 -3.71 -27.50 -3.70
C LYS A 480 -4.99 -28.17 -3.19
N LEU A 481 -5.94 -27.38 -2.67
CA LEU A 481 -7.25 -27.92 -2.28
C LEU A 481 -8.03 -28.45 -3.48
N ASN A 482 -7.96 -27.74 -4.61
CA ASN A 482 -8.63 -28.12 -5.85
C ASN A 482 -8.08 -29.38 -6.52
N GLU A 483 -6.84 -29.78 -6.24
CA GLU A 483 -6.26 -31.06 -6.70
C GLU A 483 -7.04 -32.26 -6.15
N ASN A 484 -7.56 -32.15 -4.93
CA ASN A 484 -8.25 -33.21 -4.21
C ASN A 484 -9.79 -33.14 -4.33
N LEU A 485 -10.31 -32.08 -4.97
CA LEU A 485 -11.75 -31.86 -5.10
C LEU A 485 -12.27 -32.29 -6.49
N PRO A 486 -13.44 -32.94 -6.57
CA PRO A 486 -14.06 -33.25 -7.85
C PRO A 486 -14.38 -31.97 -8.62
N ALA A 487 -14.33 -32.01 -9.96
CA ALA A 487 -14.46 -30.82 -10.81
C ALA A 487 -15.67 -29.91 -10.49
N LYS A 488 -16.81 -30.50 -10.09
CA LYS A 488 -18.04 -29.77 -9.71
C LYS A 488 -17.95 -29.02 -8.37
N ARG A 489 -16.96 -29.33 -7.53
CA ARG A 489 -16.72 -28.71 -6.21
C ARG A 489 -15.46 -27.85 -6.21
N ARG A 490 -14.83 -27.62 -7.36
CA ARG A 490 -13.64 -26.78 -7.44
C ARG A 490 -13.95 -25.38 -6.94
N LEU A 491 -13.15 -24.94 -5.99
CA LEU A 491 -13.16 -23.60 -5.43
C LEU A 491 -12.58 -22.65 -6.45
N THR A 492 -13.14 -21.45 -6.54
CA THR A 492 -12.63 -20.39 -7.41
C THR A 492 -12.21 -19.21 -6.55
N TYR A 493 -11.25 -18.43 -7.03
CA TYR A 493 -10.82 -17.22 -6.35
C TYR A 493 -11.99 -16.22 -6.13
N PRO A 494 -12.85 -15.93 -7.13
CA PRO A 494 -14.04 -15.12 -6.89
C PRO A 494 -14.98 -15.73 -5.85
N GLY A 495 -15.14 -17.06 -5.85
CA GLY A 495 -15.92 -17.76 -4.84
C GLY A 495 -15.38 -17.53 -3.43
N LEU A 496 -14.06 -17.65 -3.22
CA LEU A 496 -13.40 -17.36 -1.95
C LEU A 496 -13.66 -15.91 -1.50
N VAL A 497 -13.46 -14.95 -2.40
CA VAL A 497 -13.68 -13.53 -2.10
C VAL A 497 -15.14 -13.26 -1.70
N THR A 498 -16.10 -13.82 -2.43
CA THR A 498 -17.52 -13.68 -2.10
C THR A 498 -17.83 -14.31 -0.74
N ARG A 499 -17.27 -15.48 -0.41
CA ARG A 499 -17.45 -16.08 0.92
C ARG A 499 -16.87 -15.24 2.06
N ILE A 500 -15.72 -14.61 1.87
CA ILE A 500 -15.16 -13.66 2.85
C ILE A 500 -16.06 -12.46 3.03
N SER A 501 -16.57 -11.89 1.93
CA SER A 501 -17.54 -10.80 1.97
C SER A 501 -18.81 -11.19 2.74
N GLU A 502 -19.36 -12.37 2.48
CA GLU A 502 -20.53 -12.90 3.18
C GLU A 502 -20.27 -13.10 4.68
N PHE A 503 -19.11 -13.66 5.03
CA PHE A 503 -18.70 -13.84 6.42
C PHE A 503 -18.56 -12.49 7.15
N LEU A 504 -17.94 -11.49 6.51
CA LEU A 504 -17.81 -10.16 7.08
C LEU A 504 -19.16 -9.46 7.30
N GLN A 505 -20.08 -9.59 6.32
CA GLN A 505 -21.43 -9.09 6.46
C GLN A 505 -22.19 -9.81 7.59
N PHE A 506 -22.00 -11.12 7.73
CA PHE A 506 -22.54 -11.90 8.84
C PHE A 506 -22.02 -11.35 10.18
N CYS A 507 -20.71 -11.15 10.33
CA CYS A 507 -20.10 -10.58 11.54
C CYS A 507 -20.68 -9.20 11.88
N LEU A 508 -20.77 -8.30 10.89
CA LEU A 508 -21.36 -6.96 11.09
C LEU A 508 -22.82 -7.03 11.51
N ARG A 509 -23.64 -7.86 10.87
CA ARG A 509 -25.05 -8.04 11.24
C ARG A 509 -25.20 -8.66 12.62
N ARG A 510 -24.34 -9.62 12.94
CA ARG A 510 -24.38 -10.38 14.19
C ARG A 510 -23.98 -9.53 15.38
N VAL A 511 -23.03 -8.61 15.23
CA VAL A 511 -22.47 -7.83 16.34
C VAL A 511 -22.92 -6.37 16.30
N PHE A 512 -22.62 -5.65 15.21
CA PHE A 512 -22.79 -4.20 15.17
C PHE A 512 -24.20 -3.75 14.73
N LEU A 513 -24.81 -4.35 13.72
CA LEU A 513 -26.05 -3.83 13.11
C LEU A 513 -27.33 -4.25 13.85
N LYS A 514 -27.40 -3.99 15.16
CA LYS A 514 -28.59 -4.23 16.00
C LYS A 514 -29.68 -3.17 15.81
N GLY A 515 -30.83 -3.36 16.45
CA GLY A 515 -31.97 -2.41 16.37
C GLY A 515 -31.56 -0.98 16.72
N ASP A 516 -30.75 -0.83 17.78
CA ASP A 516 -30.18 0.42 18.28
C ASP A 516 -28.74 0.22 18.79
N LEU A 517 -28.07 1.32 19.14
CA LEU A 517 -26.69 1.32 19.66
C LEU A 517 -26.57 0.60 21.01
N ALA A 518 -27.56 0.74 21.90
CA ALA A 518 -27.58 0.08 23.19
C ALA A 518 -27.58 -1.45 23.06
N ALA A 519 -28.37 -1.99 22.12
CA ALA A 519 -28.43 -3.41 21.82
C ALA A 519 -27.12 -3.92 21.19
N ALA A 520 -26.45 -3.10 20.37
CA ALA A 520 -25.13 -3.41 19.83
C ALA A 520 -24.07 -3.43 20.93
N SER A 521 -24.06 -2.43 21.82
CA SER A 521 -23.16 -2.33 22.98
C SER A 521 -23.23 -3.57 23.88
N ARG A 522 -24.44 -4.05 24.18
CA ARG A 522 -24.65 -5.27 25.00
C ARG A 522 -24.08 -6.56 24.39
N GLN A 523 -23.63 -6.56 23.13
CA GLN A 523 -22.96 -7.72 22.52
C GLN A 523 -21.49 -7.86 22.95
N PHE A 524 -20.93 -6.88 23.65
CA PHE A 524 -19.51 -6.83 24.02
C PHE A 524 -19.28 -7.05 25.53
N LYS A 525 -18.07 -7.49 25.90
CA LYS A 525 -17.68 -7.75 27.31
C LYS A 525 -17.68 -6.49 28.16
N ASP A 526 -17.29 -5.37 27.55
CA ASP A 526 -17.15 -4.08 28.20
C ASP A 526 -18.03 -3.02 27.51
N PRO A 527 -19.37 -3.11 27.68
CA PRO A 527 -20.31 -2.20 27.03
C PRO A 527 -20.26 -0.78 27.60
N ALA A 528 -19.74 -0.60 28.81
CA ALA A 528 -19.75 0.69 29.51
C ALA A 528 -18.55 1.57 29.14
N ASN A 529 -17.41 0.96 28.79
CA ASN A 529 -16.18 1.69 28.49
C ASN A 529 -15.76 1.49 27.03
N ARG A 530 -15.10 0.38 26.70
CA ARG A 530 -14.54 0.17 25.34
C ARG A 530 -15.62 0.13 24.25
N PHE A 531 -16.80 -0.44 24.52
CA PHE A 531 -17.90 -0.59 23.56
C PHE A 531 -19.14 0.19 23.96
N SER A 532 -18.94 1.43 24.41
CA SER A 532 -20.03 2.39 24.58
C SER A 532 -20.78 2.63 23.26
N GLU A 533 -21.98 3.18 23.37
CA GLU A 533 -22.79 3.54 22.19
C GLU A 533 -22.03 4.48 21.24
N ASP A 534 -21.25 5.42 21.78
CA ASP A 534 -20.42 6.35 21.01
C ASP A 534 -19.30 5.64 20.26
N ASN A 535 -18.59 4.73 20.93
CA ASN A 535 -17.49 4.01 20.29
C ASN A 535 -17.99 3.09 19.18
N ILE A 536 -19.17 2.49 19.34
CA ILE A 536 -19.81 1.70 18.28
C ILE A 536 -20.26 2.59 17.12
N ALA A 537 -20.86 3.75 17.40
CA ALA A 537 -21.23 4.69 16.36
C ALA A 537 -20.01 5.16 15.55
N ASN A 538 -18.91 5.49 16.24
CA ASN A 538 -17.64 5.87 15.63
C ASN A 538 -17.05 4.74 14.79
N ALA A 539 -16.99 3.51 15.32
CA ALA A 539 -16.52 2.34 14.58
C ALA A 539 -17.30 2.11 13.27
N MET A 540 -18.63 2.29 13.30
CA MET A 540 -19.46 2.17 12.11
C MET A 540 -19.24 3.30 11.11
N PHE A 541 -19.03 4.52 11.61
CA PHE A 541 -18.69 5.68 10.78
C PHE A 541 -17.31 5.51 10.11
N GLU A 542 -16.36 4.93 10.82
CA GLU A 542 -15.04 4.59 10.30
C GLU A 542 -15.10 3.58 9.16
N ILE A 543 -15.95 2.55 9.25
CA ILE A 543 -16.18 1.62 8.13
C ILE A 543 -16.76 2.34 6.90
N LEU A 544 -17.57 3.39 7.10
CA LEU A 544 -18.09 4.22 6.02
C LEU A 544 -17.00 5.08 5.35
N VAL A 545 -16.06 5.61 6.14
CA VAL A 545 -14.89 6.36 5.65
C VAL A 545 -13.88 5.44 4.96
N TYR A 546 -13.72 4.20 5.46
CA TYR A 546 -12.80 3.18 4.95
C TYR A 546 -13.00 2.86 3.46
N ARG A 547 -14.24 2.98 2.95
CA ARG A 547 -14.56 2.77 1.52
C ARG A 547 -13.67 3.59 0.58
N GLU A 548 -13.24 4.77 1.02
CA GLU A 548 -12.55 5.75 0.20
C GLU A 548 -11.07 5.88 0.59
N LEU A 549 -10.80 5.77 1.89
CA LEU A 549 -9.46 5.81 2.47
C LEU A 549 -9.23 4.52 3.26
N PRO A 550 -8.93 3.38 2.60
CA PRO A 550 -8.52 2.15 3.27
C PRO A 550 -7.12 2.36 3.83
N PHE A 551 -7.04 2.87 5.06
CA PHE A 551 -5.81 2.87 5.83
C PHE A 551 -6.09 2.32 7.22
N HIS A 552 -5.00 2.01 7.90
CA HIS A 552 -5.01 1.69 9.29
C HIS A 552 -5.36 2.91 10.16
N GLU A 553 -6.00 2.65 11.30
CA GLU A 553 -6.47 3.63 12.30
C GLU A 553 -5.36 4.64 12.66
N ASN A 554 -4.15 4.14 12.97
CA ASN A 554 -2.96 4.95 13.30
C ASN A 554 -2.43 5.85 12.16
N GLN A 555 -2.90 5.69 10.92
CA GLN A 555 -2.44 6.44 9.75
C GLN A 555 -3.52 7.36 9.17
N TRP A 556 -4.78 7.19 9.56
CA TRP A 556 -5.89 7.97 9.03
C TRP A 556 -5.75 9.45 9.29
N MET A 557 -5.44 9.85 10.52
CA MET A 557 -5.35 11.27 10.86
C MET A 557 -4.23 11.99 10.11
N ALA A 558 -3.05 11.39 9.99
CA ALA A 558 -1.97 11.97 9.20
C ALA A 558 -2.30 12.02 7.70
N THR A 559 -2.98 10.99 7.17
CA THR A 559 -3.44 10.96 5.79
C THR A 559 -4.44 12.08 5.52
N MET A 560 -5.47 12.20 6.36
CA MET A 560 -6.47 13.24 6.26
C MET A 560 -5.85 14.63 6.47
N ALA A 561 -4.92 14.78 7.41
CA ALA A 561 -4.19 16.04 7.58
C ALA A 561 -3.47 16.44 6.28
N VAL A 562 -2.80 15.50 5.60
CA VAL A 562 -2.17 15.77 4.28
C VAL A 562 -3.21 16.09 3.19
N GLU A 563 -4.38 15.46 3.21
CA GLU A 563 -5.45 15.68 2.23
C GLU A 563 -6.22 17.00 2.45
N PHE A 564 -6.42 17.39 3.71
CA PHE A 564 -7.23 18.54 4.12
C PHE A 564 -6.40 19.76 4.52
N ARG A 565 -5.06 19.69 4.61
CA ARG A 565 -4.19 20.83 5.02
C ARG A 565 -4.46 22.15 4.30
N ASN A 566 -4.90 22.09 3.03
CA ASN A 566 -5.21 23.28 2.23
C ASN A 566 -6.64 23.82 2.41
N ARG A 567 -7.48 23.13 3.20
CA ARG A 567 -8.85 23.53 3.55
C ARG A 567 -8.98 24.03 4.97
N MET A 568 -8.02 23.69 5.83
CA MET A 568 -8.03 24.17 7.19
C MET A 568 -7.62 25.63 7.17
N ASP A 569 -8.54 26.53 7.52
CA ASP A 569 -8.21 27.92 7.82
C ASP A 569 -7.50 27.96 9.18
N LEU A 570 -6.26 27.48 9.20
CA LEU A 570 -5.38 27.45 10.36
C LEU A 570 -4.68 28.79 10.55
N ALA A 571 -5.21 29.90 10.02
CA ALA A 571 -4.63 31.22 10.27
C ALA A 571 -4.52 31.52 11.78
N MET A 572 -5.38 30.90 12.60
CA MET A 572 -5.37 30.96 14.06
C MET A 572 -4.39 29.96 14.72
N LEU A 573 -3.72 29.09 13.94
CA LEU A 573 -2.90 27.96 14.36
C LEU A 573 -1.65 27.80 13.47
N ALA A 574 -0.87 28.86 13.29
CA ALA A 574 0.31 28.86 12.41
C ALA A 574 1.29 27.72 12.72
N ASP A 575 1.54 27.44 14.00
CA ASP A 575 2.43 26.35 14.45
C ASP A 575 1.87 24.96 14.10
N VAL A 576 0.54 24.77 14.19
CA VAL A 576 -0.11 23.50 13.78
C VAL A 576 0.03 23.31 12.28
N ASN A 577 -0.15 24.39 11.51
CA ASN A 577 -0.01 24.35 10.07
C ASN A 577 1.42 23.95 9.65
N GLU A 578 2.45 24.52 10.29
CA GLU A 578 3.84 24.15 10.03
C GLU A 578 4.11 22.68 10.40
N ARG A 579 3.58 22.18 11.52
CA ARG A 579 3.70 20.75 11.86
C ARG A 579 2.97 19.83 10.89
N ILE A 580 1.76 20.18 10.46
CA ILE A 580 1.01 19.43 9.46
C ILE A 580 1.75 19.43 8.11
N LYS A 581 2.36 20.56 7.71
CA LYS A 581 3.19 20.63 6.50
C LYS A 581 4.47 19.80 6.61
N ALA A 582 5.03 19.66 7.82
CA ALA A 582 6.19 18.82 8.07
C ALA A 582 5.89 17.31 7.99
N ILE A 583 4.60 16.91 8.05
CA ILE A 583 4.19 15.51 7.83
C ILE A 583 4.59 15.10 6.41
N SER A 584 5.40 14.04 6.32
CA SER A 584 5.90 13.54 5.05
C SER A 584 4.74 13.16 4.10
N PRO A 585 4.71 13.69 2.86
CA PRO A 585 3.80 13.21 1.82
C PRO A 585 3.95 11.71 1.53
N GLY A 586 5.05 11.10 1.98
CA GLY A 586 5.29 9.67 1.92
C GLY A 586 4.29 8.81 2.69
N ILE A 587 3.48 9.37 3.60
CA ILE A 587 2.36 8.67 4.27
C ILE A 587 1.29 8.25 3.26
N LEU A 588 1.02 9.08 2.25
CA LEU A 588 0.17 8.68 1.12
C LEU A 588 0.79 7.53 0.31
N GLY A 589 2.10 7.32 0.41
CA GLY A 589 2.77 6.17 -0.17
C GLY A 589 2.27 4.83 0.38
N ASN A 590 1.70 4.81 1.59
CA ASN A 590 1.11 3.61 2.19
C ASN A 590 -0.21 3.22 1.50
N TYR A 591 -0.99 4.18 0.98
CA TYR A 591 -2.15 3.93 0.11
C TYR A 591 -1.75 3.13 -1.14
N VAL A 592 -0.56 3.42 -1.67
CA VAL A 592 -0.01 2.82 -2.88
C VAL A 592 0.65 1.47 -2.57
N ILE A 593 0.74 1.03 -1.31
CA ILE A 593 1.34 -0.28 -0.97
C ILE A 593 0.50 -1.41 -1.56
N HIS A 594 -0.83 -1.34 -1.42
CA HIS A 594 -1.73 -2.32 -2.05
C HIS A 594 -1.53 -2.33 -3.56
N ASP A 595 -1.59 -1.16 -4.20
CA ASP A 595 -1.39 -1.01 -5.65
C ASP A 595 0.03 -1.45 -6.12
N GLN A 596 1.06 -1.24 -5.29
CA GLN A 596 2.43 -1.69 -5.54
C GLN A 596 2.54 -3.20 -5.42
N ALA A 597 1.90 -3.82 -4.43
CA ALA A 597 1.87 -5.27 -4.29
C ALA A 597 1.29 -5.96 -5.53
N LEU A 598 0.39 -5.27 -6.25
CA LEU A 598 -0.25 -5.81 -7.44
C LEU A 598 0.68 -5.82 -8.67
N LYS A 599 1.80 -5.09 -8.66
CA LYS A 599 2.72 -4.99 -9.81
C LYS A 599 3.47 -6.31 -10.06
N PRO A 600 3.63 -6.72 -11.33
CA PRO A 600 4.46 -7.89 -11.67
C PRO A 600 5.89 -7.76 -11.17
N THR A 601 6.45 -6.55 -11.19
CA THR A 601 7.84 -6.23 -10.78
C THR A 601 8.08 -6.26 -9.28
N THR A 602 7.04 -6.35 -8.45
CA THR A 602 7.21 -6.38 -6.99
C THR A 602 7.86 -7.70 -6.58
N THR A 603 8.93 -7.63 -5.80
CA THR A 603 9.67 -8.81 -5.32
C THR A 603 8.80 -9.66 -4.38
N LEU A 604 9.03 -10.96 -4.35
CA LEU A 604 8.42 -11.81 -3.33
C LEU A 604 9.13 -11.60 -1.98
N LEU A 605 8.43 -11.85 -0.87
CA LEU A 605 8.95 -11.67 0.48
C LEU A 605 10.25 -12.45 0.71
N HIS A 606 10.32 -13.71 0.26
CA HIS A 606 11.51 -14.53 0.39
C HIS A 606 12.69 -13.96 -0.44
N GLU A 607 12.41 -13.39 -1.62
CA GLU A 607 13.43 -12.72 -2.44
C GLU A 607 13.90 -11.44 -1.77
N TRP A 608 12.97 -10.67 -1.21
CA TRP A 608 13.27 -9.46 -0.48
C TRP A 608 14.16 -9.75 0.74
N PHE A 609 13.85 -10.75 1.55
CA PHE A 609 14.72 -11.18 2.65
C PHE A 609 16.12 -11.54 2.14
N PHE A 610 16.21 -12.29 1.04
CA PHE A 610 17.50 -12.67 0.50
C PHE A 610 18.30 -11.47 -0.03
N THR A 611 17.72 -10.67 -0.93
CA THR A 611 18.44 -9.63 -1.67
C THR A 611 18.66 -8.36 -0.87
N ASP A 612 17.67 -7.94 -0.09
CA ASP A 612 17.70 -6.66 0.60
C ASP A 612 18.28 -6.77 2.02
N ILE A 613 18.25 -7.96 2.63
CA ILE A 613 18.64 -8.15 4.04
C ILE A 613 19.84 -9.09 4.17
N ILE A 614 19.70 -10.35 3.75
CA ILE A 614 20.69 -11.39 4.03
C ILE A 614 21.99 -11.17 3.26
N VAL A 615 21.93 -10.89 1.96
CA VAL A 615 23.13 -10.66 1.14
C VAL A 615 23.94 -9.46 1.65
N PRO A 616 23.35 -8.27 1.88
CA PRO A 616 24.11 -7.14 2.43
C PRO A 616 24.71 -7.43 3.81
N LEU A 617 23.97 -8.11 4.69
CA LEU A 617 24.46 -8.47 6.03
C LEU A 617 25.61 -9.47 5.97
N HIS A 618 25.50 -10.48 5.11
CA HIS A 618 26.56 -11.45 4.90
C HIS A 618 27.83 -10.78 4.36
N ALA A 619 27.70 -9.90 3.36
CA ALA A 619 28.83 -9.16 2.79
C ALA A 619 29.52 -8.25 3.83
N TYR A 620 28.72 -7.55 4.64
CA TYR A 620 29.23 -6.75 5.75
C TYR A 620 30.00 -7.60 6.76
N HIS A 621 29.39 -8.69 7.21
CA HIS A 621 30.00 -9.56 8.21
C HIS A 621 31.31 -10.17 7.74
N GLN A 622 31.36 -10.65 6.49
CA GLN A 622 32.59 -11.17 5.89
C GLN A 622 33.70 -10.13 5.80
N PHE A 623 33.34 -8.93 5.36
CA PHE A 623 34.30 -7.84 5.26
C PHE A 623 34.92 -7.53 6.63
N ILE A 624 34.08 -7.36 7.64
CA ILE A 624 34.55 -7.03 8.99
C ILE A 624 35.33 -8.20 9.60
N GLN A 625 34.87 -9.45 9.48
CA GLN A 625 35.60 -10.61 9.98
C GLN A 625 36.98 -10.76 9.34
N ARG A 626 37.10 -10.64 8.01
CA ARG A 626 38.39 -10.73 7.31
C ARG A 626 39.39 -9.69 7.82
N ASP A 627 38.89 -8.50 8.14
CA ASP A 627 39.76 -7.36 8.44
C ASP A 627 40.03 -7.15 9.93
N VAL A 628 39.18 -7.68 10.81
CA VAL A 628 39.28 -7.56 12.28
C VAL A 628 39.68 -8.88 12.96
N SER A 629 39.22 -10.03 12.49
CA SER A 629 39.46 -11.32 13.16
C SER A 629 40.96 -11.63 13.22
N GLY A 630 41.46 -11.96 14.41
CA GLY A 630 42.86 -12.31 14.64
C GLY A 630 43.84 -11.13 14.65
N LYS A 631 43.36 -9.88 14.55
CA LYS A 631 44.20 -8.67 14.64
C LYS A 631 43.91 -7.90 15.93
N HIS A 632 44.97 -7.54 16.66
CA HIS A 632 44.88 -6.54 17.72
C HIS A 632 44.84 -5.15 17.07
N LEU A 633 43.63 -4.62 16.90
CA LEU A 633 43.41 -3.28 16.36
C LEU A 633 43.15 -2.31 17.51
N ASP A 634 43.81 -1.16 17.51
CA ASP A 634 43.36 -0.02 18.32
C ASP A 634 42.04 0.55 17.76
N TRP A 635 41.35 1.37 18.57
CA TRP A 635 40.09 1.98 18.18
C TRP A 635 40.15 2.73 16.84
N ASN A 636 41.22 3.50 16.60
CA ASN A 636 41.36 4.28 15.38
C ASN A 636 41.48 3.38 14.14
N SER A 637 42.23 2.28 14.26
CA SER A 637 42.41 1.28 13.21
C SER A 637 41.11 0.53 12.94
N PHE A 638 40.33 0.23 13.98
CA PHE A 638 38.99 -0.35 13.84
C PHE A 638 38.04 0.59 13.11
N VAL A 639 37.99 1.87 13.49
CA VAL A 639 37.21 2.91 12.79
C VAL A 639 37.59 2.96 11.30
N VAL A 640 38.88 2.91 10.97
CA VAL A 640 39.34 2.91 9.57
C VAL A 640 38.84 1.70 8.80
N VAL A 641 38.82 0.50 9.40
CA VAL A 641 38.27 -0.70 8.77
C VAL A 641 36.77 -0.55 8.51
N VAL A 642 35.99 -0.11 9.50
CA VAL A 642 34.54 0.12 9.35
C VAL A 642 34.26 1.14 8.24
N MET A 643 35.03 2.22 8.21
CA MET A 643 34.87 3.26 7.20
C MET A 643 35.28 2.82 5.80
N ARG A 644 36.25 1.91 5.68
CA ARG A 644 36.61 1.30 4.40
C ARG A 644 35.45 0.48 3.84
N PHE A 645 34.75 -0.29 4.68
CA PHE A 645 33.55 -1.02 4.25
C PHE A 645 32.53 -0.05 3.62
N PHE A 646 32.15 0.99 4.35
CA PHE A 646 31.15 1.95 3.88
C PHE A 646 31.61 2.75 2.66
N LYS A 647 32.91 3.07 2.56
CA LYS A 647 33.47 3.71 1.37
C LYS A 647 33.36 2.82 0.13
N GLU A 648 33.57 1.52 0.27
CA GLU A 648 33.54 0.58 -0.85
C GLU A 648 32.11 0.23 -1.26
N HIS A 649 31.19 0.09 -0.30
CA HIS A 649 29.85 -0.47 -0.51
C HIS A 649 28.72 0.56 -0.44
N ALA A 650 28.97 1.76 0.10
CA ALA A 650 27.97 2.82 0.31
C ALA A 650 28.54 4.22 -0.01
N ARG A 651 29.17 4.37 -1.18
CA ARG A 651 29.85 5.63 -1.63
C ARG A 651 28.99 6.89 -1.46
N ASP A 652 27.69 6.79 -1.68
CA ASP A 652 26.75 7.91 -1.60
C ASP A 652 26.36 8.30 -0.16
N CYS A 653 26.88 7.59 0.84
CA CYS A 653 26.56 7.75 2.25
C CYS A 653 27.79 8.03 3.12
N MET A 654 28.88 8.54 2.52
CA MET A 654 30.13 8.83 3.25
C MET A 654 29.87 9.79 4.43
N PRO A 655 30.01 9.30 5.67
CA PRO A 655 29.78 10.09 6.86
C PRO A 655 30.93 11.06 7.15
N ASP A 656 30.65 12.13 7.88
CA ASP A 656 31.71 12.94 8.47
C ASP A 656 32.47 12.19 9.57
N ALA A 657 33.54 12.79 10.09
CA ALA A 657 34.42 12.15 11.08
C ALA A 657 33.70 11.78 12.40
N ARG A 658 32.66 12.53 12.80
CA ARG A 658 31.90 12.22 14.01
C ARG A 658 30.98 11.04 13.75
N VAL A 659 30.26 11.06 12.63
CA VAL A 659 29.38 9.96 12.26
C VAL A 659 30.18 8.66 12.07
N ALA A 660 31.39 8.74 11.53
CA ALA A 660 32.30 7.59 11.40
C ALA A 660 32.58 6.88 12.74
N GLN A 661 32.81 7.65 13.81
CA GLN A 661 33.05 7.08 15.15
C GLN A 661 31.80 6.40 15.70
N ASP A 662 30.63 6.99 15.50
CA ASP A 662 29.37 6.37 15.93
C ASP A 662 29.06 5.08 15.17
N LEU A 663 29.32 5.04 13.86
CA LEU A 663 29.16 3.82 13.06
C LEU A 663 30.11 2.71 13.51
N ALA A 664 31.36 3.06 13.85
CA ALA A 664 32.31 2.10 14.43
C ALA A 664 31.82 1.61 15.80
N ARG A 665 31.27 2.49 16.64
CA ARG A 665 30.70 2.11 17.94
C ARG A 665 29.52 1.14 17.80
N ILE A 666 28.62 1.40 16.85
CA ILE A 666 27.53 0.48 16.50
C ILE A 666 28.10 -0.88 16.04
N THR A 667 29.12 -0.86 15.18
CA THR A 667 29.79 -2.08 14.69
C THR A 667 30.44 -2.86 15.82
N GLY A 668 31.12 -2.19 16.74
CA GLY A 668 31.75 -2.80 17.91
C GLY A 668 30.71 -3.46 18.82
N THR A 669 29.62 -2.76 19.14
CA THR A 669 28.51 -3.33 19.93
C THR A 669 27.86 -4.54 19.24
N LEU A 670 27.68 -4.49 17.91
CA LEU A 670 27.10 -5.61 17.16
C LEU A 670 27.96 -6.88 17.23
N LEU A 671 29.28 -6.70 17.23
CA LEU A 671 30.26 -7.78 17.24
C LEU A 671 30.70 -8.19 18.65
N ASP A 672 30.13 -7.56 19.69
CA ASP A 672 30.63 -7.61 21.08
C ASP A 672 32.17 -7.42 21.13
N TRP A 673 32.68 -6.49 20.32
CA TRP A 673 34.11 -6.16 20.26
C TRP A 673 34.49 -5.33 21.48
N HIS A 674 35.49 -5.79 22.22
CA HIS A 674 36.05 -5.11 23.37
C HIS A 674 37.47 -4.64 23.06
N GLU A 675 37.76 -3.38 23.40
CA GLU A 675 39.12 -2.85 23.38
C GLU A 675 39.94 -3.68 24.39
N SER A 676 40.98 -4.37 23.88
CA SER A 676 41.78 -5.32 24.65
C SER A 676 42.88 -4.63 25.45
#